data_AF-A0AAV8X067-F1
#
_entry.id   AF-A0AAV8X067-F1
#
_cell.length_a   1.000
_cell.length_b   1.000
_cell.length_c   1.000
_cell.angle_alpha   90.00
_cell.angle_beta   90.00
_cell.angle_gamma   90.00
#
_symmetry.space_group_name_H-M   'P 1'
#
loop_
_entity.id
_entity.type
_entity.pdbx_description
1 polymer ?
#
loop_
_entity_poly.entity_id
_entity_poly.type
_entity_poly.pdbx_seq_one_letter_code
_entity_poly.pdbx_strand_id
1 'polypeptide(L)'
;MNIWKSVIDECSYGIAIYNFNFPEEYKLKLTVGDAVHILEEETHWYYGYVINNRHVKGVFPKSYIHIKSCEKVDTTGPVLKEPPITQEITSTHNKHFEQIKNQIYDLITHRCKIISGTLPIDELKRVTIQSAEEIDMGNKILGLDLVVRDKNGNLINPDETSTIQLFYHHKNATERMSNRAKTEVKEVQPKTAIQQYSNIFLISVRNFTCKMSEDAELLMTLYDGKDFKAITENYVVRWTKEGLMSDLDQMYNLRVMFTKDLEREKIFLVCHVVRIGAMDTKELDHRRSSVSATVKKNSNENMRRPCGVAAFDITNYMNGKLDTDLDQEFAVPFVSCDKDNLEQTLKKIITKERFENKNQALFVSMKLLRGDLKQVREENPHLVLGNVSIARKMGFPEVILPGDVRNDLYLTLIGGEFTKGNKKSDKNVEVTVRVCNDKGQAIPGVISLGGGVQPIDEYRSVIYYHEDKPQWYETFKVAIPIEEFKTSHLKFIFKHRSSNEAKDKSEKPFGMSYVKLMQENGTTLPDARHSLVVYKIDHKKFDESSLDYFKLPSTINEVKDNIKEKPQVPGLSMSTKDSFSISSNICSTKLTQNVDLLGLLNWASHKETLTDSLKALMNVDGEEVVKFLQDILDALFNILMDNPKTDTYDTLVFECLLYIISLVSTDWKYQHFEPVLDLYIKESFSATLAYEKLIWVLKSVVSRAGDINCHAKENLVFKTMKSLQYVMRFVSRSRILYMALYPEIDPEDEFEESLRDLLQSIIFMMSSNKDGLLREQGACLKYLPSTIPDILLVFDHRELRSMLQIVVGL
;
A
#
# COMPACT_ATOMS: atom_id res chain seq x y z
N MET A 1 66.30 3.83 36.90
CA MET A 1 65.56 2.61 36.52
C MET A 1 64.20 2.72 37.17
N ASN A 2 63.15 2.83 36.36
CA ASN A 2 61.79 2.92 36.88
C ASN A 2 61.36 1.51 37.34
N ILE A 3 60.75 1.45 38.52
CA ILE A 3 60.37 0.18 39.16
C ILE A 3 59.07 -0.29 38.50
N TRP A 4 59.10 -1.50 37.92
CA TRP A 4 57.90 -2.18 37.45
C TRP A 4 57.05 -2.61 38.65
N LYS A 5 55.75 -2.34 38.58
CA LYS A 5 54.78 -2.67 39.64
C LYS A 5 53.78 -3.68 39.11
N SER A 6 53.43 -4.66 39.93
CA SER A 6 52.33 -5.57 39.61
C SER A 6 51.03 -4.79 39.44
N VAL A 7 50.26 -5.12 38.41
CA VAL A 7 48.93 -4.55 38.19
C VAL A 7 47.90 -5.30 39.03
N ILE A 8 46.91 -4.58 39.57
CA ILE A 8 45.78 -5.18 40.30
C ILE A 8 44.85 -5.93 39.34
N ASP A 9 44.19 -6.99 39.82
CA ASP A 9 43.38 -7.88 38.97
C ASP A 9 42.27 -7.14 38.19
N GLU A 10 41.73 -6.05 38.73
CA GLU A 10 40.71 -5.25 38.04
C GLU A 10 41.23 -4.48 36.81
N CYS A 11 42.55 -4.33 36.68
CA CYS A 11 43.21 -3.63 35.58
C CYS A 11 44.15 -4.54 34.78
N SER A 12 44.16 -5.85 35.05
CA SER A 12 45.06 -6.79 34.39
C SER A 12 44.58 -7.18 32.98
N TYR A 13 43.39 -6.80 32.55
CA TYR A 13 42.89 -7.08 31.20
C TYR A 13 42.76 -5.81 30.34
N GLY A 14 43.22 -5.92 29.08
CA GLY A 14 43.11 -4.82 28.12
C GLY A 14 42.98 -5.29 26.67
N ILE A 15 42.56 -4.37 25.80
CA ILE A 15 42.46 -4.59 24.36
C ILE A 15 43.38 -3.61 23.65
N ALA A 16 44.16 -4.10 22.70
CA ALA A 16 45.00 -3.27 21.85
C ALA A 16 44.12 -2.39 20.93
N ILE A 17 44.24 -1.07 21.07
CA ILE A 17 43.53 -0.09 20.24
C ILE A 17 44.36 0.41 19.05
N TYR A 18 45.66 0.10 19.02
CA TYR A 18 46.57 0.41 17.92
C TYR A 18 47.51 -0.77 17.64
N ASN A 19 47.95 -0.90 16.39
CA ASN A 19 48.96 -1.89 15.99
C ASN A 19 50.32 -1.49 16.56
N PHE A 20 51.02 -2.43 17.20
CA PHE A 20 52.36 -2.23 17.75
C PHE A 20 53.27 -3.35 17.26
N ASN A 21 54.15 -3.04 16.30
CA ASN A 21 55.05 -4.01 15.67
C ASN A 21 56.44 -3.40 15.55
N PHE A 22 57.36 -3.82 16.42
CA PHE A 22 58.74 -3.37 16.42
C PHE A 22 59.69 -4.58 16.50
N PRO A 23 60.87 -4.52 15.85
CA PRO A 23 61.77 -5.67 15.69
C PRO A 23 62.62 -6.02 16.92
N GLU A 24 62.40 -5.40 18.08
CA GLU A 24 63.18 -5.67 19.30
C GLU A 24 62.62 -6.89 20.06
N GLU A 25 63.50 -7.80 20.51
CA GLU A 25 63.12 -9.09 21.11
C GLU A 25 62.23 -9.01 22.36
N TYR A 26 62.29 -7.92 23.12
CA TYR A 26 61.51 -7.75 24.35
C TYR A 26 60.17 -7.02 24.15
N LYS A 27 59.88 -6.51 22.94
CA LYS A 27 58.62 -5.82 22.62
C LYS A 27 57.59 -6.82 22.10
N LEU A 28 56.43 -6.89 22.76
CA LEU A 28 55.36 -7.79 22.35
C LEU A 28 54.66 -7.23 21.12
N LYS A 29 54.61 -7.96 20.02
CA LYS A 29 53.85 -7.56 18.85
C LYS A 29 52.35 -7.62 19.13
N LEU A 30 51.63 -6.53 18.87
CA LEU A 30 50.18 -6.41 19.02
C LEU A 30 49.53 -5.92 17.74
N THR A 31 48.34 -6.44 17.49
CA THR A 31 47.41 -6.03 16.41
C THR A 31 46.18 -5.40 17.06
N VAL A 32 45.56 -4.42 16.39
CA VAL A 32 44.29 -3.82 16.86
C VAL A 32 43.27 -4.93 17.10
N GLY A 33 42.67 -4.95 18.29
CA GLY A 33 41.71 -5.96 18.74
C GLY A 33 42.33 -7.10 19.56
N ASP A 34 43.66 -7.21 19.65
CA ASP A 34 44.30 -8.24 20.47
C ASP A 34 43.97 -8.06 21.96
N ALA A 35 43.47 -9.14 22.56
CA ALA A 35 43.17 -9.24 23.99
C ALA A 35 44.44 -9.59 24.78
N VAL A 36 44.85 -8.73 25.71
CA VAL A 36 46.10 -8.86 26.46
C VAL A 36 45.86 -9.01 27.97
N HIS A 37 46.70 -9.82 28.61
CA HIS A 37 46.84 -9.87 30.06
C HIS A 37 48.10 -9.10 30.47
N ILE A 38 47.90 -8.07 31.28
CA ILE A 38 48.92 -7.17 31.82
C ILE A 38 49.32 -7.67 33.20
N LEU A 39 50.61 -7.98 33.36
CA LEU A 39 51.19 -8.49 34.61
C LEU A 39 51.80 -7.35 35.42
N GLU A 40 52.56 -6.49 34.75
CA GLU A 40 53.28 -5.40 35.38
C GLU A 40 53.14 -4.10 34.58
N GLU A 41 53.27 -2.98 35.27
CA GLU A 41 53.25 -1.66 34.69
C GLU A 41 54.42 -0.79 35.15
N GLU A 42 54.86 0.06 34.24
CA GLU A 42 55.81 1.15 34.44
C GLU A 42 55.10 2.48 34.10
N THR A 43 55.75 3.64 34.24
CA THR A 43 55.16 4.94 33.90
C THR A 43 54.53 5.00 32.50
N HIS A 44 55.14 4.39 31.47
CA HIS A 44 54.63 4.46 30.09
C HIS A 44 54.39 3.11 29.41
N TRP A 45 54.80 2.00 30.06
CA TRP A 45 54.77 0.67 29.46
C TRP A 45 53.99 -0.32 30.33
N TYR A 46 53.38 -1.29 29.67
CA TYR A 46 52.86 -2.52 30.25
C TYR A 46 53.77 -3.69 29.87
N TYR A 47 53.79 -4.71 30.71
CA TYR A 47 54.44 -5.99 30.46
C TYR A 47 53.42 -7.12 30.64
N GLY A 48 53.32 -8.00 29.65
CA GLY A 48 52.24 -8.98 29.60
C GLY A 48 52.30 -9.90 28.39
N TYR A 49 51.18 -10.53 28.05
CA TYR A 49 51.05 -11.43 26.91
C TYR A 49 49.66 -11.33 26.25
N VAL A 50 49.55 -11.75 24.99
CA VAL A 50 48.26 -11.91 24.30
C VAL A 50 47.58 -13.18 24.80
N ILE A 51 46.29 -13.12 25.16
CA ILE A 51 45.58 -14.23 25.81
C ILE A 51 45.59 -15.52 24.98
N ASN A 52 45.55 -15.40 23.66
CA ASN A 52 45.64 -16.52 22.71
C ASN A 52 47.07 -17.08 22.54
N ASN A 53 48.10 -16.38 23.01
CA ASN A 53 49.49 -16.80 22.92
C ASN A 53 50.27 -16.45 24.20
N ARG A 54 50.05 -17.23 25.25
CA ARG A 54 50.55 -16.95 26.61
C ARG A 54 52.05 -17.18 26.79
N HIS A 55 52.69 -17.90 25.86
CA HIS A 55 54.09 -18.28 25.95
C HIS A 55 55.03 -17.12 25.59
N VAL A 56 54.54 -16.13 24.86
CA VAL A 56 55.32 -14.96 24.45
C VAL A 56 54.93 -13.77 25.34
N LYS A 57 55.87 -13.38 26.21
CA LYS A 57 55.72 -12.19 27.07
C LYS A 57 56.61 -11.08 26.55
N GLY A 58 56.15 -9.84 26.68
CA GLY A 58 56.93 -8.68 26.29
C GLY A 58 56.29 -7.38 26.74
N VAL A 59 56.99 -6.28 26.48
CA VAL A 59 56.52 -4.93 26.81
C VAL A 59 55.76 -4.30 25.66
N PHE A 60 54.74 -3.51 25.99
CA PHE A 60 53.92 -2.75 25.04
C PHE A 60 53.45 -1.42 25.66
N PRO A 61 53.23 -0.35 24.86
CA PRO A 61 52.96 0.97 25.41
C PRO A 61 51.56 1.05 26.03
N LYS A 62 51.43 1.77 27.16
CA LYS A 62 50.11 1.98 27.79
C LYS A 62 49.11 2.69 26.87
N SER A 63 49.58 3.65 26.08
CA SER A 63 48.74 4.43 25.15
C SER A 63 48.11 3.59 24.03
N TYR A 64 48.57 2.36 23.83
CA TYR A 64 48.08 1.46 22.79
C TYR A 64 47.06 0.46 23.33
N ILE A 65 46.76 0.49 24.63
CA ILE A 65 45.89 -0.46 25.31
C ILE A 65 44.74 0.27 25.99
N HIS A 66 43.52 -0.17 25.71
CA HIS A 66 42.35 0.21 26.47
C HIS A 66 42.09 -0.83 27.56
N ILE A 67 42.19 -0.44 28.83
CA ILE A 67 41.92 -1.32 29.98
C ILE A 67 40.43 -1.62 30.06
N LYS A 68 40.07 -2.88 30.28
CA LYS A 68 38.70 -3.30 30.50
C LYS A 68 38.63 -4.05 31.82
N SER A 69 37.74 -3.62 32.71
CA SER A 69 37.64 -4.18 34.05
C SER A 69 37.24 -5.66 34.03
N CYS A 70 38.05 -6.49 34.67
CA CYS A 70 37.80 -7.92 34.90
C CYS A 70 37.88 -8.25 36.39
N GLU A 71 37.33 -9.39 36.82
CA GLU A 71 37.54 -9.88 38.20
C GLU A 71 38.85 -10.63 38.34
N LYS A 72 39.21 -11.43 37.32
CA LYS A 72 40.48 -12.17 37.23
C LYS A 72 40.70 -12.68 35.80
N VAL A 73 41.94 -13.00 35.47
CA VAL A 73 42.30 -13.67 34.20
C VAL A 73 42.82 -15.07 34.50
N ASP A 74 41.98 -16.08 34.27
CA ASP A 74 42.27 -17.49 34.56
C ASP A 74 42.83 -18.23 33.34
N THR A 75 43.14 -19.53 33.49
CA THR A 75 43.64 -20.38 32.41
C THR A 75 42.67 -20.54 31.23
N THR A 76 41.41 -20.13 31.35
CA THR A 76 40.40 -20.17 30.28
C THR A 76 40.14 -18.81 29.62
N GLY A 77 40.63 -17.70 30.19
CA GLY A 77 40.41 -16.34 29.68
C GLY A 77 40.03 -15.33 30.77
N PRO A 78 39.74 -14.06 30.41
CA PRO A 78 39.33 -13.02 31.36
C PRO A 78 37.88 -13.24 31.84
N VAL A 79 37.68 -13.23 33.16
CA VAL A 79 36.34 -13.21 33.78
C VAL A 79 35.89 -11.75 33.86
N LEU A 80 35.07 -11.32 32.89
CA LEU A 80 34.55 -9.95 32.83
C LEU A 80 33.29 -9.81 33.71
N LYS A 81 33.09 -8.63 34.33
CA LYS A 81 31.86 -8.30 35.10
C LYS A 81 30.59 -8.15 34.22
N GLU A 82 30.65 -8.53 32.94
CA GLU A 82 29.55 -8.47 31.97
C GLU A 82 28.71 -9.76 32.01
N PRO A 83 27.41 -9.73 31.65
CA PRO A 83 26.55 -10.92 31.70
C PRO A 83 27.10 -12.06 30.80
N PRO A 84 27.04 -13.33 31.25
CA PRO A 84 27.69 -14.49 30.61
C PRO A 84 27.40 -14.67 29.12
N ILE A 85 26.21 -14.23 28.68
CA ILE A 85 25.75 -14.29 27.29
C ILE A 85 26.65 -13.53 26.30
N THR A 86 27.39 -12.51 26.77
CA THR A 86 28.32 -11.76 25.92
C THR A 86 29.64 -12.49 25.67
N GLN A 87 30.01 -13.43 26.55
CA GLN A 87 31.22 -14.24 26.41
C GLN A 87 31.02 -15.39 25.43
N GLU A 88 29.84 -16.04 25.44
CA GLU A 88 29.47 -17.13 24.52
C GLU A 88 29.48 -16.71 23.04
N ILE A 89 29.09 -15.48 22.73
CA ILE A 89 28.99 -14.97 21.35
C ILE A 89 30.37 -14.92 20.65
N THR A 90 31.47 -14.89 21.41
CA THR A 90 32.82 -14.63 20.85
C THR A 90 33.57 -15.91 20.45
N SER A 91 33.12 -17.11 20.84
CA SER A 91 33.96 -18.33 20.84
C SER A 91 33.62 -19.43 19.83
N THR A 92 33.05 -19.15 18.66
CA THR A 92 32.69 -20.20 17.68
C THR A 92 33.32 -20.01 16.30
N HIS A 93 34.25 -20.91 15.94
CA HIS A 93 34.77 -21.10 14.57
C HIS A 93 34.54 -22.56 14.19
N ASN A 94 33.58 -22.87 13.32
CA ASN A 94 33.44 -24.23 12.76
C ASN A 94 32.67 -24.27 11.43
N LYS A 95 32.87 -25.36 10.69
CA LYS A 95 32.47 -25.70 9.30
C LYS A 95 30.95 -25.63 8.98
N HIS A 96 30.12 -25.13 9.88
CA HIS A 96 28.69 -24.85 9.65
C HIS A 96 28.42 -23.35 9.53
N PHE A 97 29.48 -22.55 9.34
CA PHE A 97 29.42 -21.09 9.26
C PHE A 97 28.31 -20.61 8.32
N GLU A 98 28.18 -21.16 7.11
CA GLU A 98 27.18 -20.65 6.16
C GLU A 98 25.73 -20.96 6.55
N GLN A 99 25.49 -21.97 7.39
CA GLN A 99 24.15 -22.29 7.92
C GLN A 99 23.75 -21.39 9.10
N ILE A 100 24.74 -20.92 9.88
CA ILE A 100 24.51 -20.16 11.12
C ILE A 100 24.90 -18.67 10.96
N LYS A 101 25.50 -18.30 9.82
CA LYS A 101 25.98 -16.94 9.51
C LYS A 101 24.90 -15.87 9.72
N ASN A 102 23.69 -16.12 9.22
CA ASN A 102 22.57 -15.19 9.40
C ASN A 102 22.15 -15.12 10.87
N GLN A 103 22.04 -16.27 11.56
CA GLN A 103 21.75 -16.33 13.00
C GLN A 103 22.81 -15.58 13.83
N ILE A 104 24.09 -15.64 13.45
CA ILE A 104 25.18 -14.90 14.11
C ILE A 104 24.99 -13.38 13.92
N TYR A 105 24.66 -12.93 12.71
CA TYR A 105 24.39 -11.50 12.46
C TYR A 105 23.16 -10.99 13.21
N ASP A 106 22.11 -11.81 13.30
CA ASP A 106 20.90 -11.50 14.05
C ASP A 106 21.21 -11.42 15.56
N LEU A 107 21.97 -12.37 16.10
CA LEU A 107 22.43 -12.36 17.50
C LEU A 107 23.34 -11.16 17.81
N ILE A 108 24.22 -10.75 16.89
CA ILE A 108 25.02 -9.53 17.04
C ILE A 108 24.11 -8.30 17.10
N THR A 109 23.07 -8.25 16.28
CA THR A 109 22.08 -7.17 16.26
C THR A 109 21.26 -7.14 17.55
N HIS A 110 20.79 -8.30 18.02
CA HIS A 110 20.09 -8.45 19.29
C HIS A 110 20.97 -8.00 20.46
N ARG A 111 22.25 -8.39 20.47
CA ARG A 111 23.23 -7.93 21.46
C ARG A 111 23.37 -6.40 21.46
N CYS A 112 23.48 -5.77 20.29
CA CYS A 112 23.54 -4.31 20.20
C CYS A 112 22.28 -3.63 20.78
N LYS A 113 21.09 -4.20 20.52
CA LYS A 113 19.81 -3.70 21.05
C LYS A 113 19.66 -3.89 22.56
N ILE A 114 20.11 -5.02 23.10
CA ILE A 114 20.10 -5.28 24.55
C ILE A 114 21.07 -4.33 25.27
N ILE A 115 22.27 -4.13 24.71
CA ILE A 115 23.31 -3.27 25.29
C ILE A 115 22.97 -1.78 25.20
N SER A 116 22.20 -1.36 24.19
CA SER A 116 21.88 0.07 24.01
C SER A 116 21.09 0.66 25.17
N GLY A 117 20.40 -0.16 25.98
CA GLY A 117 19.61 0.29 27.13
C GLY A 117 18.41 1.17 26.77
N THR A 118 18.11 1.32 25.47
CA THR A 118 17.03 2.17 24.94
C THR A 118 15.70 1.43 24.74
N LEU A 119 15.68 0.11 24.98
CA LEU A 119 14.49 -0.72 24.77
C LEU A 119 13.54 -0.63 25.96
N PRO A 120 12.21 -0.50 25.71
CA PRO A 120 11.19 -0.74 26.72
C PRO A 120 11.31 -2.14 27.35
N ILE A 121 10.86 -2.30 28.59
CA ILE A 121 11.00 -3.56 29.37
C ILE A 121 10.39 -4.76 28.64
N ASP A 122 9.24 -4.59 27.99
CA ASP A 122 8.55 -5.67 27.27
C ASP A 122 9.28 -6.07 25.99
N GLU A 123 9.87 -5.10 25.30
CA GLU A 123 10.67 -5.36 24.10
C GLU A 123 12.02 -6.00 24.45
N LEU A 124 12.64 -5.57 25.54
CA LEU A 124 13.86 -6.18 26.08
C LEU A 124 13.62 -7.65 26.47
N LYS A 125 12.51 -7.96 27.15
CA LYS A 125 12.12 -9.35 27.47
C LYS A 125 11.94 -10.19 26.21
N ARG A 126 11.24 -9.66 25.20
CA ARG A 126 11.02 -10.36 23.93
C ARG A 126 12.33 -10.67 23.21
N VAL A 127 13.21 -9.68 23.08
CA VAL A 127 14.52 -9.84 22.41
C VAL A 127 15.42 -10.82 23.19
N THR A 128 15.33 -10.83 24.53
CA THR A 128 16.09 -11.76 25.38
C THR A 128 15.64 -13.21 25.18
N ILE A 129 14.32 -13.46 25.16
CA ILE A 129 13.75 -14.79 24.91
C ILE A 129 14.13 -15.26 23.50
N GLN A 130 13.98 -14.39 22.50
CA GLN A 130 14.34 -14.71 21.11
C GLN A 130 15.84 -15.03 20.95
N SER A 131 16.72 -14.25 21.60
CA SER A 131 18.17 -14.50 21.56
C SER A 131 18.52 -15.84 22.21
N ALA A 132 17.89 -16.17 23.34
CA ALA A 132 18.09 -17.45 24.02
C ALA A 132 17.68 -18.63 23.12
N GLU A 133 16.54 -18.53 22.43
CA GLU A 133 16.06 -19.56 21.52
C GLU A 133 16.96 -19.74 20.28
N GLU A 134 17.46 -18.65 19.70
CA GLU A 134 18.39 -18.69 18.56
C GLU A 134 19.73 -19.34 18.96
N ILE A 135 20.22 -19.06 20.17
CA ILE A 135 21.43 -19.70 20.72
C ILE A 135 21.21 -21.21 20.92
N ASP A 136 20.09 -21.59 21.54
CA ASP A 136 19.79 -23.01 21.81
C ASP A 136 19.65 -23.81 20.49
N MET A 137 19.07 -23.21 19.46
CA MET A 137 19.00 -23.80 18.11
C MET A 137 20.38 -23.89 17.45
N GLY A 138 21.18 -22.83 17.52
CA GLY A 138 22.56 -22.81 17.03
C GLY A 138 23.40 -23.91 17.68
N ASN A 139 23.28 -24.08 19.00
CA ASN A 139 23.94 -25.14 19.76
C ASN A 139 23.53 -26.53 19.27
N LYS A 140 22.24 -26.76 19.03
CA LYS A 140 21.75 -28.02 18.46
C LYS A 140 22.32 -28.30 17.06
N ILE A 141 22.35 -27.30 16.17
CA ILE A 141 22.91 -27.45 14.81
C ILE A 141 24.42 -27.74 14.89
N LEU A 142 25.11 -27.12 15.84
CA LEU A 142 26.55 -27.33 16.07
C LEU A 142 26.87 -28.62 16.85
N GLY A 143 25.86 -29.35 17.32
CA GLY A 143 26.04 -30.55 18.15
C GLY A 143 26.63 -30.26 19.53
N LEU A 144 26.37 -29.06 20.07
CA LEU A 144 26.81 -28.60 21.38
C LEU A 144 25.76 -28.90 22.46
N ASP A 145 26.19 -28.85 23.73
CA ASP A 145 25.33 -29.08 24.87
C ASP A 145 24.22 -28.02 24.97
N LEU A 146 23.00 -28.47 25.31
CA LEU A 146 21.85 -27.59 25.48
C LEU A 146 21.87 -26.96 26.88
N VAL A 147 21.77 -25.64 26.92
CA VAL A 147 21.67 -24.89 28.17
C VAL A 147 20.22 -24.87 28.64
N VAL A 148 19.98 -25.23 29.90
CA VAL A 148 18.62 -25.28 30.47
C VAL A 148 18.22 -23.88 30.96
N ARG A 149 17.17 -23.31 30.35
CA ARG A 149 16.67 -21.97 30.63
C ARG A 149 15.25 -21.95 31.19
N ASP A 150 14.94 -20.93 31.96
CA ASP A 150 13.58 -20.65 32.45
C ASP A 150 12.68 -20.09 31.33
N LYS A 151 11.40 -19.84 31.66
CA LYS A 151 10.42 -19.27 30.71
C LYS A 151 10.74 -17.85 30.24
N ASN A 152 11.69 -17.17 30.88
CA ASN A 152 12.10 -15.80 30.56
C ASN A 152 13.46 -15.76 29.84
N GLY A 153 14.07 -16.92 29.54
CA GLY A 153 15.36 -17.04 28.86
C GLY A 153 16.59 -17.02 29.78
N ASN A 154 16.40 -17.01 31.10
CA ASN A 154 17.50 -17.00 32.07
C ASN A 154 18.06 -18.41 32.28
N LEU A 155 19.36 -18.48 32.54
CA LEU A 155 20.03 -19.72 32.93
C LEU A 155 19.50 -20.24 34.27
N ILE A 156 19.13 -21.53 34.30
CA ILE A 156 18.73 -22.20 35.54
C ILE A 156 19.98 -22.68 36.26
N ASN A 157 20.13 -22.28 37.53
CA ASN A 157 21.21 -22.77 38.40
C ASN A 157 20.92 -24.22 38.83
N PRO A 158 21.78 -25.21 38.47
CA PRO A 158 21.60 -26.61 38.85
C PRO A 158 21.70 -26.85 40.37
N ASP A 159 22.43 -25.99 41.10
CA ASP A 159 22.64 -26.15 42.54
C ASP A 159 21.44 -25.66 43.37
N GLU A 160 20.59 -24.81 42.77
CA GLU A 160 19.38 -24.25 43.40
C GLU A 160 18.09 -24.95 42.95
N THR A 161 18.16 -25.78 41.90
CA THR A 161 16.98 -26.40 41.27
C THR A 161 16.96 -27.91 41.50
N SER A 162 15.82 -28.44 41.95
CA SER A 162 15.63 -29.89 42.12
C SER A 162 15.94 -30.65 40.83
N THR A 163 16.60 -31.81 40.95
CA THR A 163 16.98 -32.69 39.83
C THR A 163 15.78 -33.06 38.95
N ILE A 164 14.60 -33.26 39.56
CA ILE A 164 13.36 -33.59 38.83
C ILE A 164 12.87 -32.38 38.03
N GLN A 165 12.94 -31.18 38.62
CA GLN A 165 12.52 -29.96 37.96
C GLN A 165 13.46 -29.60 36.81
N LEU A 166 14.77 -29.77 37.00
CA LEU A 166 15.78 -29.61 35.95
C LEU A 166 15.54 -30.58 34.78
N PHE A 167 15.17 -31.83 35.07
CA PHE A 167 14.79 -32.82 34.04
C PHE A 167 13.56 -32.37 33.24
N TYR A 168 12.52 -31.84 33.88
CA TYR A 168 11.35 -31.31 33.17
C TYR A 168 11.69 -30.08 32.32
N HIS A 169 12.52 -29.17 32.82
CA HIS A 169 12.97 -28.01 32.03
C HIS A 169 13.78 -28.44 30.81
N HIS A 170 14.68 -29.42 30.96
CA HIS A 170 15.44 -30.01 29.86
C HIS A 170 14.53 -30.73 28.84
N LYS A 171 13.56 -31.53 29.32
CA LYS A 171 12.57 -32.21 28.46
C LYS A 171 11.75 -31.19 27.66
N ASN A 172 11.24 -30.15 28.31
CA ASN A 172 10.43 -29.12 27.67
C ASN A 172 11.25 -28.29 26.66
N ALA A 173 12.54 -28.02 26.93
CA ALA A 173 13.42 -27.37 25.97
C ALA A 173 13.65 -28.27 24.73
N THR A 174 13.88 -29.56 24.95
CA THR A 174 14.05 -30.56 23.89
C THR A 174 12.80 -30.73 23.01
N GLU A 175 11.61 -30.78 23.62
CA GLU A 175 10.33 -30.87 22.90
C GLU A 175 10.05 -29.60 22.07
N ARG A 176 10.29 -28.41 22.63
CA ARG A 176 10.18 -27.13 21.90
C ARG A 176 11.06 -27.12 20.64
N MET A 177 12.31 -27.56 20.77
CA MET A 177 13.24 -27.65 19.63
C MET A 177 12.86 -28.75 18.63
N SER A 178 12.30 -29.88 19.08
CA SER A 178 11.88 -30.97 18.20
C SER A 178 10.62 -30.63 17.41
N ASN A 179 9.70 -29.86 18.00
CA ASN A 179 8.50 -29.40 17.31
C ASN A 179 8.89 -28.43 16.20
N ARG A 180 9.76 -27.45 16.47
CA ARG A 180 10.23 -26.48 15.46
C ARG A 180 11.01 -27.11 14.30
N ALA A 181 11.83 -28.13 14.57
CA ALA A 181 12.53 -28.88 13.51
C ALA A 181 11.57 -29.68 12.59
N LYS A 182 10.35 -29.99 13.05
CA LYS A 182 9.28 -30.52 12.19
C LYS A 182 8.52 -29.40 11.46
N THR A 183 8.44 -28.23 12.08
CA THR A 183 7.85 -27.00 11.52
C THR A 183 8.70 -26.32 10.43
N GLU A 184 9.97 -26.72 10.24
CA GLU A 184 10.82 -26.25 9.13
C GLU A 184 10.32 -26.66 7.73
N VAL A 185 9.31 -27.53 7.64
CA VAL A 185 8.44 -27.54 6.45
C VAL A 185 7.48 -26.36 6.55
N LYS A 186 8.01 -25.16 6.23
CA LYS A 186 7.24 -23.94 5.94
C LYS A 186 6.10 -23.67 6.94
N GLU A 187 6.43 -23.14 8.12
CA GLU A 187 5.62 -22.04 8.65
C GLU A 187 5.86 -20.79 7.78
N VAL A 188 5.35 -20.88 6.55
CA VAL A 188 4.87 -19.70 5.86
C VAL A 188 3.69 -19.27 6.74
N GLN A 189 3.83 -18.19 7.52
CA GLN A 189 2.65 -17.40 7.89
C GLN A 189 1.80 -17.38 6.62
N PRO A 190 0.53 -17.84 6.63
CA PRO A 190 -0.23 -17.97 5.40
C PRO A 190 -0.12 -16.62 4.73
N LYS A 191 0.59 -16.58 3.58
CA LYS A 191 0.78 -15.36 2.83
C LYS A 191 -0.63 -14.84 2.64
N THR A 192 -0.99 -13.72 3.27
CA THR A 192 -2.30 -13.12 3.03
C THR A 192 -2.43 -13.02 1.51
N ALA A 193 -3.60 -13.30 0.91
CA ALA A 193 -3.72 -13.38 -0.55
C ALA A 193 -3.01 -12.22 -1.28
N ILE A 194 -3.03 -11.02 -0.70
CA ILE A 194 -2.31 -9.81 -1.15
C ILE A 194 -0.81 -10.04 -1.39
N GLN A 195 -0.11 -10.80 -0.54
CA GLN A 195 1.32 -11.11 -0.65
C GLN A 195 1.64 -12.02 -1.85
N GLN A 196 0.64 -12.63 -2.50
CA GLN A 196 0.81 -13.40 -3.74
C GLN A 196 0.55 -12.57 -5.00
N TYR A 197 -0.19 -11.46 -4.88
CA TYR A 197 -0.71 -10.73 -6.04
C TYR A 197 -0.18 -9.30 -6.20
N SER A 198 0.58 -8.74 -5.25
CA SER A 198 1.16 -7.40 -5.41
C SER A 198 2.61 -7.45 -5.90
N ASN A 199 2.90 -6.72 -6.98
CA ASN A 199 4.24 -6.50 -7.50
C ASN A 199 4.57 -5.00 -7.50
N ILE A 200 5.77 -4.67 -7.07
CA ILE A 200 6.30 -3.31 -7.08
C ILE A 200 7.47 -3.26 -8.06
N PHE A 201 7.39 -2.36 -9.03
CA PHE A 201 8.44 -2.13 -10.00
C PHE A 201 9.21 -0.86 -9.64
N LEU A 202 10.44 -1.03 -9.15
CA LEU A 202 11.32 0.05 -8.77
C LEU A 202 12.09 0.52 -10.00
N ILE A 203 12.00 1.81 -10.32
CA ILE A 203 12.74 2.44 -11.42
C ILE A 203 13.58 3.58 -10.85
N SER A 204 14.85 3.66 -11.25
CA SER A 204 15.73 4.80 -11.00
C SER A 204 16.12 5.47 -12.31
N VAL A 205 15.92 6.77 -12.41
CA VAL A 205 16.43 7.59 -13.52
C VAL A 205 17.91 7.80 -13.32
N ARG A 206 18.72 7.48 -14.34
CA ARG A 206 20.18 7.64 -14.31
C ARG A 206 20.61 8.86 -15.10
N ASN A 207 20.16 8.98 -16.34
CA ASN A 207 20.56 10.07 -17.23
C ASN A 207 19.54 10.29 -18.36
N PHE A 208 19.59 11.45 -19.01
CA PHE A 208 18.84 11.74 -20.21
C PHE A 208 19.75 12.45 -21.23
N THR A 209 19.99 11.82 -22.39
CA THR A 209 21.00 12.29 -23.36
C THR A 209 20.48 13.31 -24.37
N CYS A 210 19.21 13.72 -24.28
CA CYS A 210 18.67 14.77 -25.13
C CYS A 210 19.13 16.15 -24.63
N LYS A 211 19.82 16.91 -25.49
CA LYS A 211 20.25 18.29 -25.17
C LYS A 211 19.02 19.19 -25.05
N MET A 212 18.70 19.63 -23.85
CA MET A 212 17.63 20.59 -23.59
C MET A 212 18.20 22.00 -23.41
N SER A 213 17.66 22.96 -24.16
CA SER A 213 18.00 24.39 -24.02
C SER A 213 17.21 25.09 -22.91
N GLU A 214 16.18 24.43 -22.38
CA GLU A 214 15.25 24.92 -21.37
C GLU A 214 15.03 23.85 -20.30
N ASP A 215 14.42 24.23 -19.18
CA ASP A 215 13.98 23.28 -18.16
C ASP A 215 12.85 22.39 -18.74
N ALA A 216 12.74 21.15 -18.28
CA ALA A 216 11.75 20.19 -18.74
C ALA A 216 11.15 19.36 -17.60
N GLU A 217 9.92 18.89 -17.80
CA GLU A 217 9.25 17.88 -16.99
C GLU A 217 9.33 16.53 -17.71
N LEU A 218 9.88 15.52 -17.03
CA LEU A 218 9.86 14.13 -17.45
C LEU A 218 8.71 13.44 -16.69
N LEU A 219 7.62 13.13 -17.39
CA LEU A 219 6.44 12.47 -16.82
C LEU A 219 6.46 10.99 -17.18
N MET A 220 6.84 10.14 -16.23
CA MET A 220 6.94 8.69 -16.42
C MET A 220 5.70 7.96 -15.93
N THR A 221 5.18 7.01 -16.71
CA THR A 221 4.05 6.16 -16.33
C THR A 221 4.20 4.75 -16.91
N LEU A 222 3.58 3.77 -16.27
CA LEU A 222 3.36 2.47 -16.88
C LEU A 222 2.14 2.55 -17.81
N TYR A 223 2.28 2.07 -19.03
CA TYR A 223 1.28 2.23 -20.08
C TYR A 223 0.86 0.88 -20.66
N ASP A 224 -0.45 0.72 -20.91
CA ASP A 224 -1.00 -0.44 -21.58
C ASP A 224 -0.93 -0.27 -23.10
N GLY A 225 -0.16 -1.13 -23.76
CA GLY A 225 0.02 -1.09 -25.22
C GLY A 225 -1.16 -1.62 -26.04
N LYS A 226 -2.13 -2.29 -25.42
CA LYS A 226 -3.33 -2.85 -26.06
C LYS A 226 -4.48 -1.85 -26.01
N ASP A 227 -4.75 -1.31 -24.81
CA ASP A 227 -5.86 -0.38 -24.60
C ASP A 227 -5.48 1.08 -24.85
N PHE A 228 -4.19 1.37 -25.05
CA PHE A 228 -3.65 2.73 -25.14
C PHE A 228 -4.11 3.60 -23.97
N LYS A 229 -3.83 3.13 -22.76
CA LYS A 229 -4.17 3.83 -21.51
C LYS A 229 -3.05 3.71 -20.50
N ALA A 230 -2.83 4.79 -19.76
CA ALA A 230 -1.92 4.76 -18.62
C ALA A 230 -2.50 3.90 -17.48
N ILE A 231 -1.61 3.11 -16.85
CA ILE A 231 -1.93 2.17 -15.77
C ILE A 231 -1.69 2.83 -14.42
N THR A 232 -0.66 3.66 -14.29
CA THR A 232 -0.26 4.31 -13.04
C THR A 232 -0.28 5.82 -13.17
N GLU A 233 -0.32 6.51 -12.03
CA GLU A 233 -0.09 7.95 -12.01
C GLU A 233 1.31 8.28 -12.56
N ASN A 234 1.49 9.52 -13.01
CA ASN A 234 2.80 9.96 -13.49
C ASN A 234 3.80 10.04 -12.34
N TYR A 235 5.06 9.87 -12.66
CA TYR A 235 6.18 10.22 -11.81
C TYR A 235 6.94 11.35 -12.51
N VAL A 236 7.02 12.49 -11.84
CA VAL A 236 7.51 13.74 -12.43
C VAL A 236 8.91 14.03 -11.93
N VAL A 237 9.87 14.05 -12.87
CA VAL A 237 11.24 14.50 -12.62
C VAL A 237 11.44 15.84 -13.31
N ARG A 238 11.84 16.86 -12.55
CA ARG A 238 12.22 18.17 -13.10
C ARG A 238 13.65 18.08 -13.61
N TRP A 239 13.82 18.24 -14.92
CA TRP A 239 15.11 18.21 -15.59
C TRP A 239 15.54 19.62 -15.93
N THR A 240 16.66 20.09 -15.38
CA THR A 240 17.12 21.46 -15.64
C THR A 240 17.97 21.55 -16.90
N LYS A 241 18.07 22.75 -17.48
CA LYS A 241 18.98 23.06 -18.60
C LYS A 241 20.46 22.79 -18.32
N GLU A 242 20.86 22.77 -17.05
CA GLU A 242 22.23 22.49 -16.57
C GLU A 242 22.44 20.98 -16.30
N GLY A 243 21.41 20.15 -16.51
CA GLY A 243 21.41 18.73 -16.23
C GLY A 243 21.01 18.40 -14.78
N LEU A 244 21.39 17.21 -14.33
CA LEU A 244 20.99 16.63 -13.03
C LEU A 244 21.68 17.31 -11.81
N MET A 245 22.60 18.25 -12.01
CA MET A 245 23.62 18.61 -10.99
C MET A 245 23.32 19.84 -10.13
N SER A 246 22.13 20.43 -10.16
CA SER A 246 21.89 21.70 -9.46
C SER A 246 21.33 21.57 -8.03
N ASP A 247 20.79 20.41 -7.63
CA ASP A 247 20.00 20.32 -6.38
C ASP A 247 20.16 18.96 -5.66
N LEU A 248 20.66 18.98 -4.41
CA LEU A 248 20.87 17.77 -3.59
C LEU A 248 19.54 17.05 -3.29
N ASP A 249 18.44 17.80 -3.19
CA ASP A 249 17.09 17.24 -2.98
C ASP A 249 16.58 16.48 -4.22
N GLN A 250 17.05 16.82 -5.43
CA GLN A 250 16.66 16.12 -6.66
C GLN A 250 17.31 14.73 -6.76
N MET A 251 18.50 14.51 -6.19
CA MET A 251 19.15 13.18 -6.20
C MET A 251 18.33 12.11 -5.47
N TYR A 252 17.64 12.49 -4.38
CA TYR A 252 16.75 11.57 -3.65
C TYR A 252 15.44 11.29 -4.38
N ASN A 253 15.12 12.10 -5.39
CA ASN A 253 13.85 12.06 -6.10
C ASN A 253 14.02 11.59 -7.55
N LEU A 254 14.93 10.63 -7.78
CA LEU A 254 15.10 9.94 -9.07
C LEU A 254 14.63 8.49 -9.04
N ARG A 255 14.10 8.04 -7.90
CA ARG A 255 13.56 6.68 -7.73
C ARG A 255 12.05 6.72 -7.54
N VAL A 256 11.39 5.79 -8.20
CA VAL A 256 9.94 5.59 -8.08
C VAL A 256 9.60 4.11 -7.96
N MET A 257 8.64 3.80 -7.11
CA MET A 257 7.98 2.50 -7.02
C MET A 257 6.63 2.55 -7.72
N PHE A 258 6.48 1.82 -8.82
CA PHE A 258 5.21 1.62 -9.49
C PHE A 258 4.49 0.38 -8.93
N THR A 259 3.25 0.53 -8.48
CA THR A 259 2.44 -0.59 -7.95
C THR A 259 1.61 -1.26 -9.05
N LYS A 260 1.61 -2.59 -9.15
CA LYS A 260 0.81 -3.35 -10.14
C LYS A 260 0.51 -4.78 -9.67
N ASP A 261 -0.66 -5.30 -10.03
CA ASP A 261 -1.11 -6.61 -9.51
C ASP A 261 -1.12 -7.76 -10.55
N LEU A 262 -1.50 -7.51 -11.82
CA LEU A 262 -1.69 -8.58 -12.82
C LEU A 262 -0.64 -8.59 -13.93
N GLU A 263 -0.36 -9.79 -14.47
CA GLU A 263 0.30 -9.96 -15.76
C GLU A 263 -0.58 -9.35 -16.87
N ARG A 264 -0.06 -8.34 -17.56
CA ARG A 264 -0.71 -7.78 -18.75
C ARG A 264 0.12 -8.20 -19.96
N GLU A 265 -0.56 -8.42 -21.09
CA GLU A 265 0.08 -8.93 -22.31
C GLU A 265 1.12 -7.96 -22.89
N LYS A 266 0.94 -6.64 -22.74
CA LYS A 266 1.83 -5.64 -23.34
C LYS A 266 1.94 -4.38 -22.49
N ILE A 267 3.07 -4.20 -21.81
CA ILE A 267 3.31 -3.09 -20.88
C ILE A 267 4.52 -2.29 -21.33
N PHE A 268 4.35 -0.98 -21.43
CA PHE A 268 5.43 -0.05 -21.74
C PHE A 268 5.75 0.84 -20.54
N LEU A 269 7.04 1.14 -20.35
CA LEU A 269 7.46 2.31 -19.62
C LEU A 269 7.43 3.49 -20.59
N VAL A 270 6.63 4.51 -20.30
CA VAL A 270 6.48 5.70 -21.14
C VAL A 270 6.93 6.92 -20.36
N CYS A 271 7.70 7.79 -20.99
CA CYS A 271 8.10 9.10 -20.47
C CYS A 271 7.67 10.19 -21.45
N HIS A 272 6.70 11.01 -21.08
CA HIS A 272 6.38 12.23 -21.81
C HIS A 272 7.33 13.35 -21.39
N VAL A 273 7.90 14.04 -22.37
CA VAL A 273 8.83 15.14 -22.12
C VAL A 273 8.14 16.44 -22.50
N VAL A 274 8.04 17.35 -21.54
CA VAL A 274 7.39 18.66 -21.68
C VAL A 274 8.42 19.74 -21.34
N ARG A 275 8.71 20.65 -22.28
CA ARG A 275 9.60 21.79 -22.05
C ARG A 275 8.84 22.92 -21.35
N ILE A 276 9.53 23.62 -20.45
CA ILE A 276 9.01 24.74 -19.67
C ILE A 276 9.82 25.99 -20.04
N GLY A 277 9.16 26.95 -20.69
CA GLY A 277 9.83 28.18 -21.12
C GLY A 277 8.87 29.19 -21.78
N ALA A 278 9.42 30.15 -22.51
CA ALA A 278 8.64 31.13 -23.28
C ALA A 278 8.28 30.56 -24.65
N MET A 279 7.08 30.83 -25.20
CA MET A 279 6.53 30.21 -26.42
C MET A 279 7.49 30.07 -27.61
N ASP A 280 8.34 31.07 -27.86
CA ASP A 280 9.41 31.02 -28.87
C ASP A 280 10.76 30.85 -28.16
N THR A 281 11.53 29.82 -28.56
CA THR A 281 12.93 29.66 -28.11
C THR A 281 13.77 30.79 -28.72
N LYS A 282 14.08 31.81 -27.93
CA LYS A 282 15.13 32.77 -28.30
C LYS A 282 16.48 32.09 -28.09
N GLU A 283 17.25 31.89 -29.15
CA GLU A 283 18.69 31.70 -28.99
C GLU A 283 19.25 32.92 -28.26
N LEU A 284 19.89 32.70 -27.12
CA LEU A 284 20.56 33.76 -26.37
C LEU A 284 21.73 34.27 -27.21
N ASP A 285 21.54 35.43 -27.85
CA ASP A 285 22.64 36.19 -28.45
C ASP A 285 23.71 36.46 -27.37
N HIS A 286 24.86 35.81 -27.49
CA HIS A 286 25.98 35.87 -26.54
C HIS A 286 26.67 37.26 -26.43
N ARG A 287 26.02 38.36 -26.81
CA ARG A 287 26.62 39.70 -26.87
C ARG A 287 26.22 40.68 -25.79
N ARG A 288 25.37 40.32 -24.83
CA ARG A 288 25.01 41.20 -23.71
C ARG A 288 24.87 40.46 -22.37
N SER A 289 26.00 40.09 -21.79
CA SER A 289 26.10 39.61 -20.41
C SER A 289 26.88 40.62 -19.57
N SER A 290 26.16 41.59 -19.02
CA SER A 290 26.55 42.29 -17.78
C SER A 290 25.35 43.05 -17.27
N VAL A 291 24.62 42.44 -16.34
CA VAL A 291 24.14 42.99 -15.07
C VAL A 291 23.23 41.92 -14.47
N SER A 292 23.69 41.37 -13.35
CA SER A 292 22.98 40.50 -12.44
C SER A 292 21.65 41.13 -12.00
N ALA A 293 20.55 40.66 -12.56
CA ALA A 293 19.22 40.88 -11.99
C ALA A 293 18.81 39.60 -11.25
N THR A 294 18.86 39.66 -9.92
CA THR A 294 18.14 38.75 -9.03
C THR A 294 16.64 38.90 -9.29
N VAL A 295 16.13 38.18 -10.29
CA VAL A 295 14.70 38.05 -10.55
C VAL A 295 14.18 36.92 -9.68
N LYS A 296 13.33 37.25 -8.71
CA LYS A 296 12.48 36.27 -8.04
C LYS A 296 11.72 35.50 -9.13
N LYS A 297 12.02 34.20 -9.31
CA LYS A 297 11.34 33.30 -10.25
C LYS A 297 9.85 33.22 -9.86
N ASN A 298 8.98 33.99 -10.51
CA ASN A 298 7.55 33.69 -10.52
C ASN A 298 7.34 32.54 -11.51
N SER A 299 7.10 31.32 -11.00
CA SER A 299 6.80 30.12 -11.78
C SER A 299 5.55 30.25 -12.67
N ASN A 300 4.67 31.22 -12.37
CA ASN A 300 3.38 31.44 -13.02
C ASN A 300 3.43 32.03 -14.43
N GLU A 301 4.59 32.36 -15.00
CA GLU A 301 4.66 32.90 -16.38
C GLU A 301 5.12 31.86 -17.42
N ASN A 302 5.71 30.74 -16.98
CA ASN A 302 6.27 29.75 -17.89
C ASN A 302 5.19 28.94 -18.63
N MET A 303 5.42 28.64 -19.90
CA MET A 303 4.52 27.86 -20.76
C MET A 303 5.01 26.42 -20.90
N ARG A 304 4.10 25.46 -20.77
CA ARG A 304 4.35 24.03 -20.98
C ARG A 304 4.16 23.69 -22.45
N ARG A 305 5.17 23.11 -23.09
CA ARG A 305 5.16 22.78 -24.53
C ARG A 305 5.60 21.34 -24.76
N PRO A 306 5.04 20.64 -25.76
CA PRO A 306 5.41 19.26 -26.03
C PRO A 306 6.85 19.20 -26.57
N CYS A 307 7.63 18.24 -26.10
CA CYS A 307 8.99 18.01 -26.61
C CYS A 307 9.12 16.67 -27.31
N GLY A 308 8.57 15.60 -26.74
CA GLY A 308 8.79 14.25 -27.25
C GLY A 308 8.30 13.18 -26.29
N VAL A 309 8.42 11.93 -26.73
CA VAL A 309 8.05 10.75 -25.95
C VAL A 309 9.18 9.73 -25.99
N ALA A 310 9.53 9.18 -24.83
CA ALA A 310 10.37 8.00 -24.73
C ALA A 310 9.50 6.80 -24.32
N ALA A 311 9.67 5.65 -24.95
CA ALA A 311 8.89 4.46 -24.63
C ALA A 311 9.72 3.17 -24.79
N PHE A 312 9.54 2.23 -23.85
CA PHE A 312 10.27 0.96 -23.81
C PHE A 312 9.35 -0.18 -23.37
N ASP A 313 9.37 -1.29 -24.10
CA ASP A 313 8.57 -2.48 -23.77
C ASP A 313 9.21 -3.20 -22.57
N ILE A 314 8.49 -3.22 -21.45
CA ILE A 314 8.93 -3.85 -20.20
C ILE A 314 8.20 -5.15 -19.88
N THR A 315 7.39 -5.67 -20.80
CA THR A 315 6.50 -6.81 -20.56
C THR A 315 7.23 -8.03 -20.00
N ASN A 316 8.36 -8.40 -20.58
CA ASN A 316 9.13 -9.58 -20.13
C ASN A 316 9.78 -9.41 -18.76
N TYR A 317 10.16 -8.18 -18.39
CA TYR A 317 10.71 -7.86 -17.07
C TYR A 317 9.61 -7.84 -16.01
N MET A 318 8.46 -7.24 -16.34
CA MET A 318 7.30 -7.17 -15.45
C MET A 318 6.69 -8.55 -15.16
N ASN A 319 6.71 -9.47 -16.13
CA ASN A 319 6.22 -10.84 -15.95
C ASN A 319 7.29 -11.77 -15.33
N GLY A 320 8.45 -11.24 -14.91
CA GLY A 320 9.51 -12.02 -14.28
C GLY A 320 10.19 -13.06 -15.18
N LYS A 321 10.02 -12.96 -16.51
CA LYS A 321 10.73 -13.83 -17.48
C LYS A 321 12.19 -13.43 -17.63
N LEU A 322 12.48 -12.16 -17.46
CA LEU A 322 13.82 -11.58 -17.47
C LEU A 322 14.10 -10.96 -16.10
N ASP A 323 15.25 -11.27 -15.53
CA ASP A 323 15.69 -10.71 -14.26
C ASP A 323 16.33 -9.33 -14.48
N THR A 324 16.18 -8.44 -13.51
CA THR A 324 16.65 -7.04 -13.57
C THR A 324 17.24 -6.63 -12.24
N ASP A 325 18.38 -5.95 -12.29
CA ASP A 325 18.99 -5.33 -11.13
C ASP A 325 19.25 -3.85 -11.35
N LEU A 326 19.33 -3.09 -10.26
CA LEU A 326 19.53 -1.65 -10.29
C LEU A 326 20.90 -1.23 -10.83
N ASP A 327 21.85 -2.17 -10.91
CA ASP A 327 23.18 -1.93 -11.49
C ASP A 327 23.15 -1.98 -13.03
N GLN A 328 22.10 -2.51 -13.63
CA GLN A 328 21.93 -2.57 -15.08
C GLN A 328 21.22 -1.31 -15.60
N GLU A 329 21.81 -0.66 -16.60
CA GLU A 329 21.21 0.49 -17.29
C GLU A 329 20.48 0.06 -18.57
N PHE A 330 19.27 0.56 -18.73
CA PHE A 330 18.41 0.36 -19.90
C PHE A 330 18.19 1.68 -20.62
N ALA A 331 18.41 1.68 -21.93
CA ALA A 331 18.16 2.84 -22.79
C ALA A 331 16.72 2.81 -23.30
N VAL A 332 15.91 3.77 -22.86
CA VAL A 332 14.54 4.03 -23.33
C VAL A 332 14.64 5.00 -24.51
N PRO A 333 14.37 4.56 -25.76
CA PRO A 333 14.52 5.40 -26.95
C PRO A 333 13.59 6.62 -26.90
N PHE A 334 14.12 7.80 -27.21
CA PHE A 334 13.38 9.06 -27.22
C PHE A 334 13.09 9.53 -28.66
N VAL A 335 11.86 9.99 -28.91
CA VAL A 335 11.42 10.54 -30.20
C VAL A 335 10.87 11.95 -29.99
N SER A 336 11.43 12.92 -30.72
CA SER A 336 10.98 14.33 -30.71
C SER A 336 9.60 14.49 -31.36
N CYS A 337 8.76 15.34 -30.78
CA CYS A 337 7.45 15.71 -31.31
C CYS A 337 7.56 17.00 -32.15
N ASP A 338 7.96 16.89 -33.42
CA ASP A 338 8.14 18.07 -34.27
C ASP A 338 6.84 18.53 -34.97
N LYS A 339 5.96 17.57 -35.34
CA LYS A 339 4.68 17.85 -36.03
C LYS A 339 3.47 17.13 -35.44
N ASP A 340 3.69 16.04 -34.72
CA ASP A 340 2.63 15.25 -34.09
C ASP A 340 2.44 15.67 -32.63
N ASN A 341 1.25 15.40 -32.07
CA ASN A 341 1.06 15.52 -30.63
C ASN A 341 1.73 14.37 -29.84
N LEU A 342 1.81 14.50 -28.51
CA LEU A 342 2.48 13.51 -27.65
C LEU A 342 1.85 12.12 -27.79
N GLU A 343 0.52 12.04 -27.83
CA GLU A 343 -0.22 10.77 -27.92
C GLU A 343 -0.05 10.07 -29.27
N GLN A 344 -0.09 10.81 -30.38
CA GLN A 344 0.16 10.28 -31.71
C GLN A 344 1.58 9.75 -31.84
N THR A 345 2.55 10.45 -31.24
CA THR A 345 3.95 10.01 -31.21
C THR A 345 4.10 8.71 -30.43
N LEU A 346 3.47 8.62 -29.25
CA LEU A 346 3.44 7.39 -28.44
C LEU A 346 2.84 6.21 -29.21
N LYS A 347 1.68 6.40 -29.85
CA LYS A 347 1.05 5.34 -30.67
C LYS A 347 1.96 4.86 -31.79
N LYS A 348 2.65 5.78 -32.47
CA LYS A 348 3.63 5.41 -33.51
C LYS A 348 4.77 4.56 -32.93
N ILE A 349 5.27 4.85 -31.72
CA ILE A 349 6.31 4.05 -31.03
C ILE A 349 5.79 2.65 -30.68
N ILE A 350 4.58 2.54 -30.13
CA ILE A 350 4.01 1.25 -29.73
C ILE A 350 3.71 0.34 -30.94
N THR A 351 3.30 0.93 -32.07
CA THR A 351 2.95 0.19 -33.29
C THR A 351 4.17 -0.12 -34.17
N LYS A 352 5.15 0.80 -34.29
CA LYS A 352 6.39 0.57 -35.04
C LYS A 352 7.45 0.06 -34.08
N GLU A 353 7.58 -1.26 -33.97
CA GLU A 353 8.44 -1.96 -32.99
C GLU A 353 9.93 -1.52 -32.95
N ARG A 354 10.42 -0.72 -33.91
CA ARG A 354 11.78 -0.13 -33.89
C ARG A 354 11.85 1.27 -34.51
N PHE A 355 12.44 2.20 -33.76
CA PHE A 355 12.92 3.50 -34.26
C PHE A 355 14.45 3.53 -34.20
N GLU A 356 15.11 3.80 -35.32
CA GLU A 356 16.59 3.82 -35.43
C GLU A 356 17.23 5.15 -35.01
N ASN A 357 16.68 5.86 -34.01
CA ASN A 357 17.31 7.09 -33.50
C ASN A 357 18.31 6.75 -32.38
N LYS A 358 19.52 6.33 -32.76
CA LYS A 358 20.57 5.85 -31.83
C LYS A 358 21.19 6.91 -30.90
N ASN A 359 20.84 8.20 -31.01
CA ASN A 359 21.59 9.26 -30.31
C ASN A 359 20.86 9.94 -29.15
N GLN A 360 19.57 9.69 -28.91
CA GLN A 360 18.82 10.30 -27.79
C GLN A 360 18.00 9.24 -27.05
N ALA A 361 18.24 9.09 -25.76
CA ALA A 361 17.57 8.11 -24.92
C ALA A 361 17.51 8.57 -23.45
N LEU A 362 16.50 8.08 -22.74
CA LEU A 362 16.40 8.14 -21.29
C LEU A 362 17.01 6.85 -20.71
N PHE A 363 17.99 6.98 -19.83
CA PHE A 363 18.65 5.85 -19.18
C PHE A 363 18.03 5.62 -17.81
N VAL A 364 17.52 4.41 -17.60
CA VAL A 364 16.88 3.98 -16.36
C VAL A 364 17.45 2.65 -15.90
N SER A 365 17.47 2.42 -14.58
CA SER A 365 17.69 1.10 -14.00
C SER A 365 16.40 0.62 -13.35
N MET A 366 16.08 -0.67 -13.45
CA MET A 366 14.79 -1.22 -13.01
C MET A 366 14.98 -2.49 -12.18
N LYS A 367 14.05 -2.76 -11.25
CA LYS A 367 14.03 -3.97 -10.42
C LYS A 367 12.60 -4.34 -10.04
N LEU A 368 12.24 -5.61 -10.20
CA LEU A 368 10.94 -6.14 -9.79
C LEU A 368 11.02 -6.66 -8.34
N LEU A 369 10.13 -6.17 -7.47
CA LEU A 369 10.01 -6.56 -6.07
C LEU A 369 8.63 -7.17 -5.86
N ARG A 370 8.55 -8.30 -5.16
CA ARG A 370 7.28 -8.98 -4.85
C ARG A 370 6.81 -8.60 -3.46
N GLY A 371 5.51 -8.44 -3.28
CA GLY A 371 4.90 -8.05 -2.02
C GLY A 371 4.33 -6.64 -2.03
N ASP A 372 3.59 -6.32 -0.98
CA ASP A 372 3.03 -4.97 -0.80
C ASP A 372 4.10 -3.95 -0.39
N LEU A 373 3.70 -2.68 -0.30
CA LEU A 373 4.63 -1.59 0.02
C LEU A 373 5.27 -1.75 1.41
N LYS A 374 4.56 -2.31 2.38
CA LYS A 374 5.06 -2.48 3.75
C LYS A 374 6.12 -3.59 3.78
N GLN A 375 5.79 -4.73 3.19
CA GLN A 375 6.69 -5.87 3.04
C GLN A 375 7.94 -5.50 2.27
N VAL A 376 7.83 -4.82 1.12
CA VAL A 376 9.00 -4.43 0.33
C VAL A 376 9.91 -3.48 1.11
N ARG A 377 9.36 -2.61 1.96
CA ARG A 377 10.15 -1.75 2.86
C ARG A 377 10.85 -2.53 3.97
N GLU A 378 10.21 -3.57 4.51
CA GLU A 378 10.76 -4.42 5.57
C GLU A 378 11.82 -5.40 5.05
N GLU A 379 11.57 -6.04 3.90
CA GLU A 379 12.47 -7.04 3.29
C GLU A 379 13.62 -6.41 2.52
N ASN A 380 13.42 -5.22 1.93
CA ASN A 380 14.43 -4.54 1.09
C ASN A 380 14.73 -3.11 1.56
N PRO A 381 15.06 -2.87 2.84
CA PRO A 381 15.22 -1.51 3.37
C PRO A 381 16.33 -0.74 2.66
N HIS A 382 17.40 -1.41 2.22
CA HIS A 382 18.50 -0.80 1.47
C HIS A 382 18.09 -0.25 0.08
N LEU A 383 17.05 -0.81 -0.54
CA LEU A 383 16.52 -0.33 -1.83
C LEU A 383 15.54 0.83 -1.64
N VAL A 384 14.84 0.85 -0.50
CA VAL A 384 13.76 1.79 -0.17
C VAL A 384 14.19 2.83 0.88
N LEU A 385 15.48 2.92 1.19
CA LEU A 385 16.01 3.85 2.19
C LEU A 385 15.83 5.31 1.69
N GLY A 386 15.06 6.11 2.43
CA GLY A 386 14.73 7.51 2.11
C GLY A 386 13.29 7.71 1.60
N ASN A 387 12.96 8.94 1.18
CA ASN A 387 11.65 9.28 0.61
C ASN A 387 11.58 8.84 -0.86
N VAL A 388 11.43 7.53 -1.12
CA VAL A 388 11.18 7.02 -2.48
C VAL A 388 9.75 7.37 -2.89
N SER A 389 9.61 8.02 -4.04
CA SER A 389 8.30 8.36 -4.61
C SER A 389 7.51 7.12 -5.00
N ILE A 390 6.19 7.17 -4.83
CA ILE A 390 5.29 6.06 -5.19
C ILE A 390 4.39 6.55 -6.31
N ALA A 391 4.30 5.76 -7.37
CA ALA A 391 3.35 5.96 -8.44
C ALA A 391 2.31 4.83 -8.38
N ARG A 392 1.15 5.16 -7.79
CA ARG A 392 0.04 4.22 -7.59
C ARG A 392 -0.68 3.89 -8.91
N LYS A 393 -1.27 2.71 -8.96
CA LYS A 393 -2.20 2.28 -10.02
C LYS A 393 -3.42 3.22 -10.07
N MET A 394 -3.83 3.67 -11.25
CA MET A 394 -5.05 4.47 -11.48
C MET A 394 -6.32 3.62 -11.52
N GLY A 395 -6.46 2.79 -10.50
CA GLY A 395 -7.51 1.80 -10.31
C GLY A 395 -7.25 1.09 -8.99
N PHE A 396 -8.20 0.26 -8.56
CA PHE A 396 -8.00 -0.51 -7.34
C PHE A 396 -6.98 -1.62 -7.52
N PRO A 397 -6.21 -1.94 -6.46
CA PRO A 397 -5.51 -3.21 -6.42
C PRO A 397 -6.50 -4.37 -6.57
N GLU A 398 -6.02 -5.57 -6.92
CA GLU A 398 -6.90 -6.75 -7.00
C GLU A 398 -7.62 -7.02 -5.68
N VAL A 399 -6.95 -6.79 -4.56
CA VAL A 399 -7.50 -6.99 -3.23
C VAL A 399 -7.50 -5.66 -2.49
N ILE A 400 -8.66 -5.25 -1.99
CA ILE A 400 -8.84 -4.07 -1.14
C ILE A 400 -9.01 -4.57 0.30
N LEU A 401 -8.12 -4.14 1.19
CA LEU A 401 -8.17 -4.54 2.60
C LEU A 401 -9.28 -3.78 3.35
N PRO A 402 -9.88 -4.39 4.39
CA PRO A 402 -10.76 -3.65 5.30
C PRO A 402 -9.97 -2.50 5.94
N GLY A 403 -10.57 -1.31 5.98
CA GLY A 403 -9.97 -0.08 6.49
C GLY A 403 -9.11 0.69 5.48
N ASP A 404 -8.87 0.19 4.26
CA ASP A 404 -8.18 0.97 3.22
C ASP A 404 -9.08 2.07 2.67
N VAL A 405 -8.81 3.31 3.06
CA VAL A 405 -9.56 4.49 2.63
C VAL A 405 -8.85 5.14 1.46
N ARG A 406 -9.49 5.12 0.30
CA ARG A 406 -8.99 5.77 -0.92
C ARG A 406 -10.07 6.66 -1.51
N ASN A 407 -9.68 7.86 -1.96
CA ASN A 407 -10.57 8.80 -2.65
C ASN A 407 -9.76 9.62 -3.67
N ASP A 408 -9.27 8.96 -4.71
CA ASP A 408 -8.48 9.61 -5.77
C ASP A 408 -9.36 9.85 -7.00
N LEU A 409 -9.47 11.10 -7.47
CA LEU A 409 -10.05 11.43 -8.77
C LEU A 409 -8.92 11.63 -9.78
N TYR A 410 -8.85 10.79 -10.81
CA TYR A 410 -7.97 11.00 -11.95
C TYR A 410 -8.73 11.73 -13.05
N LEU A 411 -8.28 12.94 -13.38
CA LEU A 411 -8.86 13.77 -14.42
C LEU A 411 -7.93 13.79 -15.64
N THR A 412 -8.49 13.50 -16.81
CA THR A 412 -7.77 13.56 -18.09
C THR A 412 -8.34 14.65 -18.98
N LEU A 413 -7.50 15.61 -19.38
CA LEU A 413 -7.83 16.58 -20.41
C LEU A 413 -7.69 15.90 -21.77
N ILE A 414 -8.78 15.62 -22.47
CA ILE A 414 -8.73 14.88 -23.74
C ILE A 414 -8.38 15.84 -24.88
N GLY A 415 -9.21 16.85 -25.09
CA GLY A 415 -9.07 17.77 -26.20
C GLY A 415 -10.22 18.75 -26.28
N GLY A 416 -10.12 19.70 -27.21
CA GLY A 416 -11.18 20.64 -27.51
C GLY A 416 -11.10 21.15 -28.93
N GLU A 417 -12.11 21.89 -29.36
CA GLU A 417 -12.15 22.61 -30.63
C GLU A 417 -12.51 24.06 -30.32
N PHE A 418 -11.63 25.01 -30.69
CA PHE A 418 -11.81 26.41 -30.33
C PHE A 418 -11.76 27.31 -31.55
N THR A 419 -12.78 28.13 -31.71
CA THR A 419 -12.85 29.09 -32.79
C THR A 419 -11.81 30.20 -32.64
N LYS A 420 -11.14 30.47 -33.76
CA LYS A 420 -10.19 31.56 -33.99
C LYS A 420 -10.70 32.96 -33.60
N GLY A 421 -12.01 33.19 -33.71
CA GLY A 421 -12.63 34.49 -33.45
C GLY A 421 -12.07 35.57 -34.37
N ASN A 422 -11.61 36.70 -33.80
CA ASN A 422 -11.11 37.86 -34.54
C ASN A 422 -9.59 37.81 -34.86
N LYS A 423 -8.88 36.73 -34.52
CA LYS A 423 -7.42 36.62 -34.73
C LYS A 423 -7.08 36.15 -36.16
N LYS A 424 -5.86 36.46 -36.63
CA LYS A 424 -5.37 36.06 -37.97
C LYS A 424 -4.90 34.62 -38.05
N SER A 425 -4.54 34.01 -36.92
CA SER A 425 -4.12 32.61 -36.76
C SER A 425 -4.93 31.96 -35.63
N ASP A 426 -4.92 30.63 -35.57
CA ASP A 426 -5.58 29.90 -34.49
C ASP A 426 -4.93 30.18 -33.14
N LYS A 427 -5.72 30.01 -32.07
CA LYS A 427 -5.29 30.36 -30.72
C LYS A 427 -4.38 29.26 -30.18
N ASN A 428 -3.24 29.64 -29.60
CA ASN A 428 -2.48 28.75 -28.72
C ASN A 428 -3.27 28.64 -27.40
N VAL A 429 -3.99 27.54 -27.18
CA VAL A 429 -4.91 27.40 -26.04
C VAL A 429 -4.20 26.76 -24.84
N GLU A 430 -4.27 27.43 -23.69
CA GLU A 430 -3.93 26.89 -22.38
C GLU A 430 -5.22 26.69 -21.57
N VAL A 431 -5.40 25.49 -21.01
CA VAL A 431 -6.48 25.18 -20.07
C VAL A 431 -5.92 25.28 -18.67
N THR A 432 -6.48 26.18 -17.86
CA THR A 432 -6.23 26.23 -16.42
C THR A 432 -7.34 25.48 -15.68
N VAL A 433 -7.00 24.50 -14.87
CA VAL A 433 -7.94 23.71 -14.06
C VAL A 433 -7.80 24.08 -12.60
N ARG A 434 -8.92 24.37 -11.95
CA ARG A 434 -9.02 24.66 -10.52
C ARG A 434 -10.10 23.81 -9.90
N VAL A 435 -9.85 23.35 -8.67
CA VAL A 435 -10.88 22.73 -7.83
C VAL A 435 -11.46 23.81 -6.95
N CYS A 436 -12.78 24.01 -7.01
CA CYS A 436 -13.47 25.05 -6.27
C CYS A 436 -14.48 24.45 -5.29
N ASN A 437 -14.61 25.06 -4.11
CA ASN A 437 -15.61 24.70 -3.10
C ASN A 437 -17.01 25.28 -3.43
N ASP A 438 -17.96 25.10 -2.51
CA ASP A 438 -19.34 25.62 -2.57
C ASP A 438 -19.45 27.14 -2.65
N LYS A 439 -18.38 27.87 -2.27
CA LYS A 439 -18.27 29.33 -2.34
C LYS A 439 -17.53 29.83 -3.58
N GLY A 440 -17.12 28.93 -4.48
CA GLY A 440 -16.35 29.27 -5.69
C GLY A 440 -14.88 29.59 -5.43
N GLN A 441 -14.37 29.34 -4.21
CA GLN A 441 -12.97 29.55 -3.84
C GLN A 441 -12.14 28.32 -4.20
N ALA A 442 -10.92 28.54 -4.69
CA ALA A 442 -10.00 27.45 -5.01
C ALA A 442 -9.50 26.74 -3.75
N ILE A 443 -9.52 25.41 -3.75
CA ILE A 443 -8.99 24.60 -2.65
C ILE A 443 -7.49 24.40 -2.90
N PRO A 444 -6.59 24.86 -2.03
CA PRO A 444 -5.15 24.80 -2.27
C PRO A 444 -4.61 23.37 -2.10
N GLY A 445 -3.59 23.02 -2.88
CA GLY A 445 -2.80 21.79 -2.73
C GLY A 445 -3.53 20.48 -3.02
N VAL A 446 -4.68 20.50 -3.70
CA VAL A 446 -5.45 19.26 -4.01
C VAL A 446 -5.09 18.63 -5.34
N ILE A 447 -4.38 19.33 -6.22
CA ILE A 447 -4.00 18.79 -7.53
C ILE A 447 -2.59 18.21 -7.44
N SER A 448 -2.41 16.96 -7.85
CA SER A 448 -1.11 16.30 -7.92
C SER A 448 -0.82 15.88 -9.36
N LEU A 449 0.33 16.30 -9.87
CA LEU A 449 0.84 15.84 -11.18
C LEU A 449 1.30 14.37 -11.14
N GLY A 450 1.30 13.75 -9.95
CA GLY A 450 1.81 12.43 -9.69
C GLY A 450 2.91 12.41 -8.62
N GLY A 451 3.67 11.32 -8.55
CA GLY A 451 4.79 11.16 -7.62
C GLY A 451 5.97 12.08 -7.97
N GLY A 452 6.80 12.40 -6.99
CA GLY A 452 8.03 13.18 -7.18
C GLY A 452 7.86 14.69 -7.24
N VAL A 453 6.64 15.22 -7.16
CA VAL A 453 6.41 16.67 -7.03
C VAL A 453 5.35 16.95 -5.99
N GLN A 454 5.47 18.11 -5.34
CA GLN A 454 4.47 18.57 -4.38
C GLN A 454 3.15 18.89 -5.10
N PRO A 455 2.01 18.71 -4.40
CA PRO A 455 0.72 19.15 -4.91
C PRO A 455 0.70 20.65 -5.25
N ILE A 456 -0.14 21.03 -6.20
CA ILE A 456 -0.32 22.38 -6.73
C ILE A 456 -1.77 22.83 -6.59
N ASP A 457 -1.99 24.14 -6.68
CA ASP A 457 -3.33 24.75 -6.56
C ASP A 457 -4.07 24.78 -7.91
N GLU A 458 -3.32 24.91 -9.01
CA GLU A 458 -3.88 25.05 -10.36
C GLU A 458 -3.08 24.23 -11.37
N TYR A 459 -3.76 23.42 -12.18
CA TYR A 459 -3.15 22.71 -13.29
C TYR A 459 -3.16 23.58 -14.54
N ARG A 460 -2.08 23.55 -15.34
CA ARG A 460 -2.03 24.21 -16.65
C ARG A 460 -1.63 23.22 -17.73
N SER A 461 -2.43 23.11 -18.78
CA SER A 461 -2.18 22.19 -19.89
C SER A 461 -0.95 22.58 -20.72
N VAL A 462 -0.45 21.62 -21.50
CA VAL A 462 0.47 21.86 -22.60
C VAL A 462 -0.21 22.73 -23.67
N ILE A 463 0.59 23.57 -24.31
CA ILE A 463 0.15 24.49 -25.36
C ILE A 463 0.67 24.00 -26.71
N TYR A 464 -0.25 23.70 -27.62
CA TYR A 464 0.04 23.40 -29.01
C TYR A 464 -0.01 24.69 -29.85
N TYR A 465 0.99 24.88 -30.71
CA TYR A 465 1.14 26.11 -31.48
C TYR A 465 0.19 26.14 -32.69
N HIS A 466 -0.66 27.16 -32.75
CA HIS A 466 -1.66 27.37 -33.81
C HIS A 466 -2.53 26.14 -34.13
N GLU A 467 -2.90 25.38 -33.10
CA GLU A 467 -3.77 24.21 -33.21
C GLU A 467 -5.18 24.59 -32.77
N ASP A 468 -6.16 24.51 -33.67
CA ASP A 468 -7.58 24.78 -33.38
C ASP A 468 -8.26 23.60 -32.68
N LYS A 469 -7.68 22.39 -32.82
CA LYS A 469 -8.17 21.13 -32.21
C LYS A 469 -7.13 20.48 -31.31
N PRO A 470 -6.69 21.16 -30.22
CA PRO A 470 -5.66 20.63 -29.34
C PRO A 470 -6.12 19.30 -28.71
N GLN A 471 -5.23 18.32 -28.74
CA GLN A 471 -5.39 16.99 -28.13
C GLN A 471 -4.34 16.84 -27.04
N TRP A 472 -4.74 17.04 -25.78
CA TRP A 472 -3.82 17.04 -24.64
C TRP A 472 -3.51 15.63 -24.16
N TYR A 473 -4.54 14.82 -23.92
CA TYR A 473 -4.43 13.52 -23.23
C TYR A 473 -3.60 13.58 -21.95
N GLU A 474 -3.73 14.68 -21.20
CA GLU A 474 -2.98 14.92 -19.98
C GLU A 474 -3.78 14.46 -18.76
N THR A 475 -3.26 13.47 -18.04
CA THR A 475 -3.87 12.92 -16.81
C THR A 475 -3.15 13.43 -15.57
N PHE A 476 -3.91 13.88 -14.58
CA PHE A 476 -3.42 14.26 -13.26
C PHE A 476 -4.42 13.87 -12.17
N LYS A 477 -3.95 13.82 -10.92
CA LYS A 477 -4.75 13.42 -9.77
C LYS A 477 -5.32 14.65 -9.06
N VAL A 478 -6.56 14.53 -8.62
CA VAL A 478 -7.28 15.49 -7.78
C VAL A 478 -7.63 14.77 -6.48
N ALA A 479 -6.91 15.10 -5.42
CA ALA A 479 -7.02 14.49 -4.11
C ALA A 479 -7.78 15.44 -3.17
N ILE A 480 -9.11 15.30 -3.13
CA ILE A 480 -9.98 16.13 -2.30
C ILE A 480 -10.42 15.30 -1.09
N PRO A 481 -10.40 15.85 0.13
CA PRO A 481 -11.02 15.23 1.30
C PRO A 481 -12.47 14.82 1.03
N ILE A 482 -12.89 13.65 1.51
CA ILE A 482 -14.22 13.08 1.22
C ILE A 482 -15.36 14.04 1.62
N GLU A 483 -15.19 14.75 2.72
CA GLU A 483 -16.16 15.73 3.22
C GLU A 483 -16.37 16.90 2.24
N GLU A 484 -15.27 17.45 1.71
CA GLU A 484 -15.30 18.57 0.76
C GLU A 484 -15.67 18.12 -0.67
N PHE A 485 -15.45 16.84 -1.00
CA PHE A 485 -15.73 16.30 -2.33
C PHE A 485 -17.19 16.54 -2.76
N LYS A 486 -18.12 16.35 -1.82
CA LYS A 486 -19.57 16.49 -2.04
C LYS A 486 -19.98 17.89 -2.53
N THR A 487 -19.29 18.91 -2.06
CA THR A 487 -19.59 20.32 -2.35
C THR A 487 -18.66 20.92 -3.40
N SER A 488 -17.67 20.15 -3.86
CA SER A 488 -16.63 20.62 -4.77
C SER A 488 -17.00 20.46 -6.24
N HIS A 489 -16.39 21.28 -7.08
CA HIS A 489 -16.54 21.24 -8.52
C HIS A 489 -15.23 21.62 -9.23
N LEU A 490 -15.09 21.20 -10.48
CA LEU A 490 -13.96 21.55 -11.33
C LEU A 490 -14.32 22.74 -12.19
N LYS A 491 -13.41 23.71 -12.26
CA LYS A 491 -13.50 24.91 -13.08
C LYS A 491 -12.37 24.92 -14.10
N PHE A 492 -12.72 25.09 -15.37
CA PHE A 492 -11.80 25.12 -16.50
C PHE A 492 -11.82 26.52 -17.11
N ILE A 493 -10.66 27.15 -17.23
CA ILE A 493 -10.50 28.49 -17.78
C ILE A 493 -9.64 28.38 -19.05
N PHE A 494 -10.14 28.91 -20.17
CA PHE A 494 -9.43 28.87 -21.45
C PHE A 494 -8.75 30.23 -21.72
N LYS A 495 -7.42 30.21 -21.83
CA LYS A 495 -6.61 31.40 -22.14
C LYS A 495 -5.82 31.20 -23.42
N HIS A 496 -5.71 32.25 -24.22
CA HIS A 496 -4.76 32.28 -25.33
C HIS A 496 -3.38 32.69 -24.82
N ARG A 497 -2.34 31.93 -25.20
CA ARG A 497 -0.95 32.29 -24.91
C ARG A 497 -0.23 32.86 -26.14
N SER A 498 0.26 34.08 -26.05
CA SER A 498 0.91 34.77 -27.17
C SER A 498 2.41 34.50 -27.19
N SER A 499 3.03 34.40 -28.37
CA SER A 499 4.49 34.33 -28.47
C SER A 499 5.21 35.59 -28.02
N ASN A 500 4.50 36.73 -27.98
CA ASN A 500 5.01 37.97 -27.43
C ASN A 500 4.62 38.10 -25.97
N GLU A 501 5.59 38.00 -25.06
CA GLU A 501 5.39 38.08 -23.59
C GLU A 501 4.60 39.32 -23.14
N ALA A 502 4.87 40.49 -23.73
CA ALA A 502 4.17 41.72 -23.35
C ALA A 502 2.68 41.67 -23.75
N LYS A 503 2.37 41.06 -24.89
CA LYS A 503 0.98 40.82 -25.30
C LYS A 503 0.34 39.74 -24.44
N ASP A 504 1.05 38.66 -24.14
CA ASP A 504 0.58 37.54 -23.34
C ASP A 504 0.10 37.95 -21.93
N LYS A 505 0.81 38.89 -21.30
CA LYS A 505 0.43 39.46 -20.01
C LYS A 505 -0.90 40.22 -20.06
N SER A 506 -1.24 40.80 -21.21
CA SER A 506 -2.51 41.52 -21.41
C SER A 506 -3.67 40.64 -21.89
N GLU A 507 -3.39 39.40 -22.32
CA GLU A 507 -4.42 38.48 -22.79
C GLU A 507 -5.27 38.00 -21.60
N LYS A 508 -6.59 38.16 -21.74
CA LYS A 508 -7.57 37.68 -20.76
C LYS A 508 -8.17 36.34 -21.18
N PRO A 509 -8.67 35.51 -20.25
CA PRO A 509 -9.35 34.27 -20.59
C PRO A 509 -10.58 34.50 -21.47
N PHE A 510 -10.75 33.72 -22.53
CA PHE A 510 -11.84 33.92 -23.48
C PHE A 510 -13.07 33.04 -23.21
N GLY A 511 -12.91 31.99 -22.41
CA GLY A 511 -14.01 31.07 -22.09
C GLY A 511 -13.80 30.31 -20.80
N MET A 512 -14.87 29.67 -20.34
CA MET A 512 -14.92 28.86 -19.13
C MET A 512 -15.84 27.64 -19.32
N SER A 513 -15.51 26.54 -18.65
CA SER A 513 -16.38 25.38 -18.45
C SER A 513 -16.33 24.95 -16.98
N TYR A 514 -17.30 24.18 -16.53
CA TYR A 514 -17.28 23.61 -15.18
C TYR A 514 -17.98 22.24 -15.15
N VAL A 515 -17.72 21.44 -14.13
CA VAL A 515 -18.46 20.20 -13.84
C VAL A 515 -18.50 19.96 -12.33
N LYS A 516 -19.66 19.54 -11.81
CA LYS A 516 -19.82 19.17 -10.39
C LYS A 516 -19.25 17.76 -10.15
N LEU A 517 -18.64 17.55 -8.99
CA LEU A 517 -18.07 16.24 -8.65
C LEU A 517 -19.13 15.27 -8.11
N MET A 518 -20.24 15.78 -7.58
CA MET A 518 -21.38 15.01 -7.12
C MET A 518 -22.63 15.40 -7.92
N GLN A 519 -23.39 14.39 -8.33
CA GLN A 519 -24.65 14.52 -9.03
C GLN A 519 -25.80 14.85 -8.05
N GLU A 520 -26.96 15.26 -8.58
CA GLU A 520 -28.12 15.61 -7.76
C GLU A 520 -28.72 14.42 -7.00
N ASN A 521 -28.56 13.20 -7.52
CA ASN A 521 -28.95 11.95 -6.86
C ASN A 521 -27.97 11.51 -5.75
N GLY A 522 -26.88 12.26 -5.52
CA GLY A 522 -25.87 11.98 -4.50
C GLY A 522 -24.74 11.03 -4.93
N THR A 523 -24.77 10.46 -6.14
CA THR A 523 -23.64 9.67 -6.66
C THR A 523 -22.54 10.59 -7.20
N THR A 524 -21.33 10.07 -7.32
CA THR A 524 -20.22 10.84 -7.90
C THR A 524 -20.38 11.04 -9.41
N LEU A 525 -19.58 11.94 -9.97
CA LEU A 525 -19.39 12.07 -11.41
C LEU A 525 -19.04 10.69 -12.01
N PRO A 526 -19.73 10.22 -13.07
CA PRO A 526 -19.52 8.87 -13.56
C PRO A 526 -18.20 8.76 -14.32
N ASP A 527 -17.56 7.60 -14.25
CA ASP A 527 -16.28 7.32 -14.91
C ASP A 527 -16.46 7.15 -16.41
N ALA A 528 -16.47 8.28 -17.09
CA ALA A 528 -16.73 8.36 -18.51
C ALA A 528 -16.02 9.57 -19.13
N ARG A 529 -16.17 9.66 -20.46
CA ARG A 529 -15.85 10.86 -21.20
C ARG A 529 -17.01 11.86 -21.09
N HIS A 530 -16.71 13.05 -20.60
CA HIS A 530 -17.67 14.15 -20.46
C HIS A 530 -17.43 15.20 -21.52
N SER A 531 -18.48 15.54 -22.27
CA SER A 531 -18.47 16.67 -23.21
C SER A 531 -19.06 17.88 -22.50
N LEU A 532 -18.21 18.85 -22.16
CA LEU A 532 -18.58 20.03 -21.39
C LEU A 532 -19.02 21.17 -22.30
N VAL A 533 -19.91 22.01 -21.79
CA VAL A 533 -20.34 23.24 -22.46
C VAL A 533 -19.28 24.32 -22.26
N VAL A 534 -18.90 25.00 -23.35
CA VAL A 534 -17.95 26.13 -23.31
C VAL A 534 -18.72 27.44 -23.27
N TYR A 535 -18.57 28.20 -22.19
CA TYR A 535 -19.16 29.53 -22.01
C TYR A 535 -18.15 30.62 -22.37
N LYS A 536 -18.56 31.59 -23.19
CA LYS A 536 -17.77 32.77 -23.51
C LYS A 536 -17.88 33.80 -22.40
N ILE A 537 -16.74 34.36 -22.02
CA ILE A 537 -16.64 35.33 -20.93
C ILE A 537 -16.78 36.75 -21.49
N ASP A 538 -17.74 37.52 -20.95
CA ASP A 538 -17.81 38.98 -21.10
C ASP A 538 -17.21 39.65 -19.87
N HIS A 539 -15.96 40.08 -19.99
CA HIS A 539 -15.18 40.69 -18.89
C HIS A 539 -15.80 41.96 -18.28
N LYS A 540 -16.78 42.61 -18.93
CA LYS A 540 -17.43 43.79 -18.33
C LYS A 540 -18.40 43.41 -17.22
N LYS A 541 -18.97 42.20 -17.28
CA LYS A 541 -20.02 41.71 -16.38
C LYS A 541 -19.62 40.45 -15.62
N PHE A 542 -18.54 39.79 -16.03
CA PHE A 542 -18.06 38.57 -15.42
C PHE A 542 -17.39 38.83 -14.06
N ASP A 543 -17.94 38.21 -13.02
CA ASP A 543 -17.32 38.09 -11.72
C ASP A 543 -16.77 36.66 -11.56
N GLU A 544 -15.47 36.55 -11.28
CA GLU A 544 -14.78 35.27 -11.16
C GLU A 544 -15.18 34.49 -9.89
N SER A 545 -15.62 35.21 -8.85
CA SER A 545 -16.06 34.64 -7.57
C SER A 545 -17.56 34.32 -7.50
N SER A 546 -18.34 34.75 -8.50
CA SER A 546 -19.77 34.42 -8.56
C SER A 546 -20.00 32.96 -8.98
N LEU A 547 -21.01 32.32 -8.38
CA LEU A 547 -21.48 30.97 -8.69
C LEU A 547 -22.65 30.95 -9.68
N ASP A 548 -22.93 32.07 -10.35
CA ASP A 548 -24.04 32.17 -11.29
C ASP A 548 -23.99 31.14 -12.43
N TYR A 549 -22.79 30.61 -12.74
CA TYR A 549 -22.63 29.54 -13.72
C TYR A 549 -23.28 28.21 -13.30
N PHE A 550 -23.58 27.98 -12.02
CA PHE A 550 -24.34 26.80 -11.58
C PHE A 550 -25.80 26.77 -12.05
N LYS A 551 -26.34 27.91 -12.49
CA LYS A 551 -27.66 28.00 -13.13
C LYS A 551 -27.64 27.53 -14.59
N LEU A 552 -26.44 27.34 -15.15
CA LEU A 552 -26.23 26.91 -16.52
C LEU A 552 -25.92 25.39 -16.54
N PRO A 553 -26.30 24.66 -17.60
CA PRO A 553 -25.96 23.25 -17.75
C PRO A 553 -24.44 23.03 -17.83
N SER A 554 -23.94 21.95 -17.23
CA SER A 554 -22.50 21.67 -17.20
C SER A 554 -22.05 20.87 -18.43
N THR A 555 -22.87 19.91 -18.84
CA THR A 555 -22.59 18.99 -19.96
C THR A 555 -23.48 19.26 -21.17
N ILE A 556 -23.00 18.87 -22.36
CA ILE A 556 -23.78 18.97 -23.60
C ILE A 556 -25.03 18.06 -23.56
N ASN A 557 -24.98 16.96 -22.81
CA ASN A 557 -26.12 16.04 -22.67
C ASN A 557 -27.28 16.72 -21.92
N GLU A 558 -26.99 17.40 -20.81
CA GLU A 558 -28.00 18.19 -20.07
C GLU A 558 -28.66 19.26 -20.95
N VAL A 559 -27.92 19.87 -21.89
CA VAL A 559 -28.48 20.86 -22.82
C VAL A 559 -29.51 20.23 -23.76
N LYS A 560 -29.26 18.99 -24.24
CA LYS A 560 -30.17 18.28 -25.15
C LYS A 560 -31.48 17.90 -24.45
N ASP A 561 -31.40 17.57 -23.17
CA ASP A 561 -32.55 17.11 -22.40
C ASP A 561 -33.41 18.29 -21.90
N ASN A 562 -32.84 19.49 -21.71
CA ASN A 562 -33.51 20.57 -20.96
C ASN A 562 -33.85 21.88 -21.68
N ILE A 563 -33.57 22.15 -22.98
CA ILE A 563 -33.71 23.55 -23.45
C ILE A 563 -34.31 23.81 -24.87
N LYS A 564 -35.32 24.72 -24.90
CA LYS A 564 -35.93 25.39 -26.08
C LYS A 564 -35.30 26.76 -26.46
N GLU A 565 -34.54 27.41 -25.56
CA GLU A 565 -33.79 28.67 -25.75
C GLU A 565 -32.27 28.53 -25.50
N LYS A 566 -31.46 29.60 -25.63
CA LYS A 566 -30.00 29.54 -25.36
C LYS A 566 -29.69 29.92 -23.91
N PRO A 567 -29.09 29.05 -23.09
CA PRO A 567 -28.78 29.34 -21.69
C PRO A 567 -27.72 30.46 -21.58
N GLN A 568 -28.02 31.48 -20.78
CA GLN A 568 -27.18 32.66 -20.56
C GLN A 568 -27.39 33.25 -19.15
N VAL A 569 -26.32 33.74 -18.55
CA VAL A 569 -26.33 34.55 -17.30
C VAL A 569 -25.47 35.81 -17.51
N PRO A 570 -25.56 36.84 -16.66
CA PRO A 570 -24.70 38.02 -16.77
C PRO A 570 -23.21 37.63 -16.84
N GLY A 571 -22.51 38.04 -17.89
CA GLY A 571 -21.08 37.74 -18.07
C GLY A 571 -20.75 36.41 -18.76
N LEU A 572 -21.71 35.48 -18.93
CA LEU A 572 -21.46 34.17 -19.56
C LEU A 572 -22.53 33.80 -20.58
N SER A 573 -22.10 33.47 -21.81
CA SER A 573 -22.99 33.02 -22.89
C SER A 573 -22.50 31.72 -23.52
N MET A 574 -23.41 30.80 -23.81
CA MET A 574 -23.07 29.50 -24.38
C MET A 574 -22.47 29.61 -25.80
N SER A 575 -21.32 28.97 -26.03
CA SER A 575 -20.75 28.79 -27.36
C SER A 575 -21.30 27.53 -28.02
N THR A 576 -21.79 27.62 -29.25
CA THR A 576 -22.24 26.46 -30.05
C THR A 576 -21.17 25.94 -31.01
N LYS A 577 -20.03 26.64 -31.09
CA LYS A 577 -18.93 26.30 -32.02
C LYS A 577 -17.71 25.74 -31.33
N ASP A 578 -17.55 26.03 -30.04
CA ASP A 578 -16.42 25.56 -29.26
C ASP A 578 -16.83 24.28 -28.52
N SER A 579 -15.92 23.32 -28.41
CA SER A 579 -16.15 22.06 -27.68
C SER A 579 -14.98 21.74 -26.77
N PHE A 580 -15.25 21.04 -25.67
CA PHE A 580 -14.23 20.60 -24.72
C PHE A 580 -14.63 19.25 -24.13
N SER A 581 -13.68 18.32 -24.09
CA SER A 581 -13.88 16.97 -23.56
C SER A 581 -12.86 16.64 -22.47
N ILE A 582 -13.36 16.04 -21.39
CA ILE A 582 -12.56 15.48 -20.29
C ILE A 582 -12.90 14.00 -20.09
N SER A 583 -12.05 13.27 -19.39
CA SER A 583 -12.37 11.95 -18.82
C SER A 583 -12.19 12.00 -17.32
N SER A 584 -13.12 11.43 -16.56
CA SER A 584 -12.94 11.15 -15.13
C SER A 584 -12.74 9.66 -14.88
N ASN A 585 -11.97 9.36 -13.85
CA ASN A 585 -11.80 8.03 -13.27
C ASN A 585 -11.66 8.18 -11.75
N ILE A 586 -12.70 7.83 -11.00
CA ILE A 586 -12.81 7.98 -9.56
C ILE A 586 -12.50 6.63 -8.90
N CYS A 587 -11.38 6.60 -8.20
CA CYS A 587 -10.98 5.48 -7.35
C CYS A 587 -11.35 5.80 -5.89
N SER A 588 -12.64 5.61 -5.54
CA SER A 588 -13.14 5.82 -4.18
C SER A 588 -13.64 4.54 -3.51
N THR A 589 -13.19 4.24 -2.29
CA THR A 589 -13.77 3.19 -1.44
C THR A 589 -14.92 3.70 -0.56
N LYS A 590 -15.26 5.00 -0.67
CA LYS A 590 -16.29 5.64 0.17
C LYS A 590 -17.42 6.31 -0.61
N LEU A 591 -17.20 6.67 -1.87
CA LEU A 591 -18.18 7.34 -2.70
C LEU A 591 -18.51 6.47 -3.92
N THR A 592 -19.75 6.01 -4.00
CA THR A 592 -20.24 5.13 -5.07
C THR A 592 -20.79 5.92 -6.27
N GLN A 593 -20.67 5.32 -7.45
CA GLN A 593 -21.32 5.77 -8.68
C GLN A 593 -22.67 5.08 -8.91
N ASN A 594 -22.93 3.98 -8.20
CA ASN A 594 -24.14 3.19 -8.32
C ASN A 594 -25.23 3.71 -7.35
N VAL A 595 -26.38 4.05 -7.91
CA VAL A 595 -27.53 4.62 -7.16
C VAL A 595 -28.14 3.60 -6.20
N ASP A 596 -28.24 2.34 -6.61
CA ASP A 596 -28.83 1.26 -5.80
C ASP A 596 -27.97 1.01 -4.55
N LEU A 597 -26.65 0.99 -4.72
CA LEU A 597 -25.71 0.86 -3.62
C LEU A 597 -25.74 2.10 -2.70
N LEU A 598 -25.85 3.30 -3.26
CA LEU A 598 -25.95 4.53 -2.47
C LEU A 598 -27.20 4.53 -1.58
N GLY A 599 -28.32 4.05 -2.10
CA GLY A 599 -29.57 3.90 -1.34
C GLY A 599 -29.38 3.01 -0.11
N LEU A 600 -28.65 1.91 -0.25
CA LEU A 600 -28.30 1.04 0.88
C LEU A 600 -27.32 1.70 1.85
N LEU A 601 -26.24 2.32 1.36
CA LEU A 601 -25.23 2.94 2.23
C LEU A 601 -25.78 4.15 2.99
N ASN A 602 -26.79 4.83 2.43
CA ASN A 602 -27.49 5.96 3.05
C ASN A 602 -28.88 5.59 3.60
N TRP A 603 -29.08 4.31 3.97
CA TRP A 603 -30.38 3.78 4.41
C TRP A 603 -30.99 4.53 5.59
N ALA A 604 -30.15 5.04 6.51
CA ALA A 604 -30.60 5.73 7.71
C ALA A 604 -31.40 7.02 7.39
N SER A 605 -31.11 7.68 6.28
CA SER A 605 -31.86 8.86 5.81
C SER A 605 -33.10 8.53 4.99
N HIS A 606 -33.23 7.29 4.48
CA HIS A 606 -34.30 6.87 3.56
C HIS A 606 -34.90 5.51 3.95
N LYS A 607 -35.41 5.38 5.18
CA LYS A 607 -35.97 4.11 5.69
C LYS A 607 -37.16 3.59 4.85
N GLU A 608 -37.86 4.47 4.15
CA GLU A 608 -39.02 4.12 3.31
C GLU A 608 -38.66 3.27 2.09
N THR A 609 -37.48 3.47 1.50
CA THR A 609 -37.02 2.76 0.28
C THR A 609 -36.11 1.57 0.59
N LEU A 610 -35.91 1.25 1.88
CA LEU A 610 -34.94 0.24 2.33
C LEU A 610 -35.19 -1.15 1.73
N THR A 611 -36.45 -1.58 1.64
CA THR A 611 -36.81 -2.86 1.04
C THR A 611 -36.35 -2.96 -0.41
N ASP A 612 -36.48 -1.87 -1.16
CA ASP A 612 -36.10 -1.83 -2.57
C ASP A 612 -34.57 -1.76 -2.70
N SER A 613 -33.88 -1.01 -1.82
CA SER A 613 -32.42 -0.97 -1.77
C SER A 613 -31.79 -2.34 -1.45
N LEU A 614 -32.37 -3.10 -0.50
CA LEU A 614 -31.92 -4.46 -0.18
C LEU A 614 -32.11 -5.42 -1.38
N LYS A 615 -33.23 -5.31 -2.10
CA LYS A 615 -33.46 -6.11 -3.30
C LYS A 615 -32.53 -5.72 -4.46
N ALA A 616 -32.26 -4.42 -4.59
CA ALA A 616 -31.41 -3.90 -5.64
C ALA A 616 -29.95 -4.34 -5.46
N LEU A 617 -29.46 -4.46 -4.22
CA LEU A 617 -28.10 -4.94 -3.92
C LEU A 617 -27.77 -6.28 -4.61
N MET A 618 -28.73 -7.20 -4.68
CA MET A 618 -28.52 -8.52 -5.32
C MET A 618 -28.28 -8.44 -6.84
N ASN A 619 -28.59 -7.30 -7.45
CA ASN A 619 -28.39 -7.04 -8.88
C ASN A 619 -27.18 -6.12 -9.16
N VAL A 620 -26.50 -5.61 -8.12
CA VAL A 620 -25.33 -4.77 -8.28
C VAL A 620 -24.16 -5.60 -8.81
N ASP A 621 -23.33 -5.00 -9.67
CA ASP A 621 -22.15 -5.66 -10.20
C ASP A 621 -21.20 -6.08 -9.07
N GLY A 622 -20.73 -7.32 -9.11
CA GLY A 622 -19.85 -7.86 -8.06
C GLY A 622 -18.56 -7.04 -7.85
N GLU A 623 -18.08 -6.34 -8.88
CA GLU A 623 -16.93 -5.43 -8.78
C GLU A 623 -17.21 -4.22 -7.87
N GLU A 624 -18.43 -3.68 -7.88
CA GLU A 624 -18.84 -2.62 -6.94
C GLU A 624 -19.02 -3.19 -5.53
N VAL A 625 -19.59 -4.39 -5.41
CA VAL A 625 -19.80 -5.04 -4.11
C VAL A 625 -18.47 -5.26 -3.38
N VAL A 626 -17.42 -5.75 -4.07
CA VAL A 626 -16.11 -5.98 -3.43
C VAL A 626 -15.37 -4.69 -3.09
N LYS A 627 -15.59 -3.58 -3.83
CA LYS A 627 -15.02 -2.25 -3.51
C LYS A 627 -15.55 -1.70 -2.18
N PHE A 628 -16.85 -1.90 -1.93
CA PHE A 628 -17.55 -1.40 -0.75
C PHE A 628 -17.87 -2.52 0.26
N LEU A 629 -17.16 -3.65 0.20
CA LEU A 629 -17.51 -4.86 0.96
C LEU A 629 -17.69 -4.58 2.46
N GLN A 630 -16.75 -3.87 3.07
CA GLN A 630 -16.83 -3.49 4.47
C GLN A 630 -18.06 -2.60 4.75
N ASP A 631 -18.21 -1.49 4.03
CA ASP A 631 -19.30 -0.54 4.26
C ASP A 631 -20.69 -1.17 4.01
N ILE A 632 -20.80 -2.10 3.05
CA ILE A 632 -22.03 -2.88 2.81
C ILE A 632 -22.32 -3.81 3.99
N LEU A 633 -21.32 -4.58 4.47
CA LEU A 633 -21.51 -5.48 5.60
C LEU A 633 -21.88 -4.69 6.87
N ASP A 634 -21.19 -3.58 7.14
CA ASP A 634 -21.49 -2.68 8.26
C ASP A 634 -22.93 -2.13 8.14
N ALA A 635 -23.35 -1.68 6.95
CA ALA A 635 -24.73 -1.23 6.72
C ALA A 635 -25.76 -2.35 6.97
N LEU A 636 -25.53 -3.55 6.44
CA LEU A 636 -26.42 -4.70 6.62
C LEU A 636 -26.58 -5.09 8.09
N PHE A 637 -25.48 -5.15 8.85
CA PHE A 637 -25.55 -5.46 10.27
C PHE A 637 -26.17 -4.32 11.09
N ASN A 638 -25.92 -3.06 10.73
CA ASN A 638 -26.60 -1.94 11.38
C ASN A 638 -28.12 -1.97 11.13
N ILE A 639 -28.56 -2.30 9.90
CA ILE A 639 -29.99 -2.50 9.58
C ILE A 639 -30.56 -3.65 10.40
N LEU A 640 -29.83 -4.75 10.54
CA LEU A 640 -30.24 -5.91 11.35
C LEU A 640 -30.44 -5.53 12.84
N MET A 641 -29.67 -4.56 13.34
CA MET A 641 -29.69 -4.12 14.74
C MET A 641 -30.62 -2.92 15.02
N ASP A 642 -31.07 -2.17 14.00
CA ASP A 642 -31.87 -0.93 14.17
C ASP A 642 -33.22 -1.16 14.85
N ASN A 643 -33.87 -2.31 14.63
CA ASN A 643 -35.15 -2.64 15.26
C ASN A 643 -35.15 -4.03 15.93
N PRO A 644 -34.89 -4.12 17.24
CA PRO A 644 -34.88 -5.39 17.95
C PRO A 644 -36.27 -6.08 18.01
N LYS A 645 -37.36 -5.34 17.76
CA LYS A 645 -38.75 -5.82 17.94
C LYS A 645 -39.46 -6.26 16.65
N THR A 646 -38.92 -5.96 15.47
CA THR A 646 -39.60 -6.22 14.19
C THR A 646 -38.67 -6.96 13.24
N ASP A 647 -39.04 -8.20 12.88
CA ASP A 647 -38.24 -9.04 11.97
C ASP A 647 -38.47 -8.71 10.48
N THR A 648 -38.88 -7.46 10.19
CA THR A 648 -39.37 -7.05 8.86
C THR A 648 -38.28 -7.15 7.78
N TYR A 649 -37.02 -6.85 8.14
CA TYR A 649 -35.90 -6.81 7.20
C TYR A 649 -34.94 -8.00 7.36
N ASP A 650 -35.04 -8.77 8.46
CA ASP A 650 -34.06 -9.77 8.87
C ASP A 650 -33.82 -10.83 7.78
N THR A 651 -34.89 -11.32 7.14
CA THR A 651 -34.77 -12.29 6.03
C THR A 651 -34.11 -11.68 4.80
N LEU A 652 -34.41 -10.42 4.45
CA LEU A 652 -33.82 -9.74 3.29
C LEU A 652 -32.34 -9.43 3.51
N VAL A 653 -31.98 -8.98 4.73
CA VAL A 653 -30.58 -8.77 5.11
C VAL A 653 -29.81 -10.09 5.04
N PHE A 654 -30.40 -11.19 5.51
CA PHE A 654 -29.79 -12.51 5.41
C PHE A 654 -29.58 -12.95 3.95
N GLU A 655 -30.56 -12.75 3.06
CA GLU A 655 -30.40 -13.01 1.63
C GLU A 655 -29.26 -12.18 1.01
N CYS A 656 -29.12 -10.91 1.40
CA CYS A 656 -28.02 -10.05 0.99
C CYS A 656 -26.66 -10.57 1.47
N LEU A 657 -26.57 -11.02 2.74
CA LEU A 657 -25.35 -11.63 3.29
C LEU A 657 -24.97 -12.89 2.53
N LEU A 658 -25.95 -13.76 2.22
CA LEU A 658 -25.71 -14.96 1.41
C LEU A 658 -25.24 -14.63 -0.01
N TYR A 659 -25.77 -13.57 -0.61
CA TYR A 659 -25.32 -13.10 -1.92
C TYR A 659 -23.85 -12.67 -1.88
N ILE A 660 -23.46 -11.85 -0.89
CA ILE A 660 -22.06 -11.39 -0.72
C ILE A 660 -21.12 -12.57 -0.44
N ILE A 661 -21.47 -13.46 0.48
CA ILE A 661 -20.66 -14.64 0.81
C ILE A 661 -20.50 -15.54 -0.42
N SER A 662 -21.58 -15.77 -1.16
CA SER A 662 -21.53 -16.57 -2.39
C SER A 662 -20.67 -15.90 -3.46
N LEU A 663 -20.74 -14.57 -3.59
CA LEU A 663 -19.92 -13.81 -4.53
C LEU A 663 -18.42 -14.02 -4.23
N VAL A 664 -18.02 -13.83 -2.97
CA VAL A 664 -16.61 -13.95 -2.55
C VAL A 664 -16.11 -15.40 -2.56
N SER A 665 -16.93 -16.36 -2.13
CA SER A 665 -16.47 -17.75 -1.90
C SER A 665 -16.67 -18.69 -3.09
N THR A 666 -17.63 -18.39 -3.97
CA THR A 666 -17.96 -19.28 -5.11
C THR A 666 -17.44 -18.76 -6.44
N ASP A 667 -17.49 -17.44 -6.65
CA ASP A 667 -17.10 -16.87 -7.93
C ASP A 667 -15.57 -16.85 -8.05
N TRP A 668 -15.05 -17.60 -9.01
CA TRP A 668 -13.61 -17.65 -9.27
C TRP A 668 -13.04 -16.26 -9.57
N LYS A 669 -13.86 -15.34 -10.08
CA LYS A 669 -13.45 -13.94 -10.34
C LYS A 669 -13.12 -13.20 -9.04
N TYR A 670 -13.78 -13.50 -7.93
CA TYR A 670 -13.65 -12.75 -6.66
C TYR A 670 -13.08 -13.57 -5.51
N GLN A 671 -12.65 -14.81 -5.76
CA GLN A 671 -12.10 -15.70 -4.72
C GLN A 671 -10.90 -15.11 -3.96
N HIS A 672 -10.13 -14.21 -4.58
CA HIS A 672 -9.03 -13.51 -3.92
C HIS A 672 -9.49 -12.53 -2.82
N PHE A 673 -10.78 -12.20 -2.73
CA PHE A 673 -11.38 -11.45 -1.62
C PHE A 673 -11.75 -12.32 -0.42
N GLU A 674 -11.61 -13.65 -0.49
CA GLU A 674 -11.92 -14.53 0.63
C GLU A 674 -11.15 -14.15 1.91
N PRO A 675 -9.83 -13.86 1.86
CA PRO A 675 -9.10 -13.41 3.04
C PRO A 675 -9.49 -12.01 3.53
N VAL A 676 -10.07 -11.17 2.67
CA VAL A 676 -10.61 -9.85 3.07
C VAL A 676 -11.84 -10.02 3.94
N LEU A 677 -12.73 -10.94 3.56
CA LEU A 677 -13.91 -11.27 4.35
C LEU A 677 -13.51 -11.87 5.71
N ASP A 678 -12.53 -12.78 5.73
CA ASP A 678 -11.98 -13.35 6.96
C ASP A 678 -11.37 -12.29 7.88
N LEU A 679 -10.59 -11.37 7.31
CA LEU A 679 -9.99 -10.28 8.07
C LEU A 679 -11.06 -9.31 8.62
N TYR A 680 -12.10 -9.01 7.84
CA TYR A 680 -13.23 -8.20 8.29
C TYR A 680 -13.91 -8.84 9.50
N ILE A 681 -14.24 -10.14 9.44
CA ILE A 681 -14.87 -10.86 10.56
C ILE A 681 -13.96 -10.80 11.80
N LYS A 682 -12.66 -11.00 11.61
CA LYS A 682 -11.70 -11.05 12.72
C LYS A 682 -11.43 -9.69 13.36
N GLU A 683 -11.28 -8.62 12.58
CA GLU A 683 -10.74 -7.35 13.07
C GLU A 683 -11.75 -6.19 13.05
N SER A 684 -12.64 -6.12 12.06
CA SER A 684 -13.52 -4.96 11.84
C SER A 684 -14.95 -5.16 12.34
N PHE A 685 -15.47 -6.38 12.28
CA PHE A 685 -16.86 -6.68 12.63
C PHE A 685 -17.14 -6.37 14.12
N SER A 686 -18.22 -5.62 14.38
CA SER A 686 -18.52 -5.07 15.71
C SER A 686 -19.96 -5.31 16.21
N ALA A 687 -20.80 -6.04 15.47
CA ALA A 687 -22.20 -6.22 15.84
C ALA A 687 -22.36 -7.31 16.92
N THR A 688 -22.54 -6.91 18.18
CA THR A 688 -22.50 -7.82 19.35
C THR A 688 -23.78 -8.63 19.57
N LEU A 689 -24.93 -8.18 19.08
CA LEU A 689 -26.22 -8.90 19.20
C LEU A 689 -26.68 -9.54 17.87
N ALA A 690 -25.83 -9.48 16.84
CA ALA A 690 -26.15 -10.07 15.54
C ALA A 690 -26.38 -11.58 15.62
N TYR A 691 -25.75 -12.29 16.57
CA TYR A 691 -25.92 -13.74 16.73
C TYR A 691 -27.39 -14.14 16.98
N GLU A 692 -28.17 -13.39 17.76
CA GLU A 692 -29.57 -13.74 18.08
C GLU A 692 -30.43 -13.76 16.83
N LYS A 693 -30.33 -12.68 16.05
CA LYS A 693 -31.05 -12.51 14.80
C LYS A 693 -30.59 -13.50 13.74
N LEU A 694 -29.28 -13.71 13.59
CA LEU A 694 -28.73 -14.66 12.62
C LEU A 694 -29.14 -16.10 12.93
N ILE A 695 -29.06 -16.53 14.20
CA ILE A 695 -29.50 -17.87 14.61
C ILE A 695 -31.00 -18.04 14.34
N TRP A 696 -31.82 -17.03 14.67
CA TRP A 696 -33.26 -17.08 14.44
C TRP A 696 -33.61 -17.18 12.95
N VAL A 697 -33.03 -16.33 12.09
CA VAL A 697 -33.27 -16.38 10.64
C VAL A 697 -32.79 -17.70 10.06
N LEU A 698 -31.60 -18.16 10.46
CA LEU A 698 -31.05 -19.44 10.00
C LEU A 698 -31.95 -20.61 10.39
N LYS A 699 -32.43 -20.65 11.65
CA LYS A 699 -33.39 -21.65 12.13
C LYS A 699 -34.68 -21.60 11.31
N SER A 700 -35.24 -20.41 11.07
CA SER A 700 -36.45 -20.20 10.27
C SER A 700 -36.31 -20.66 8.81
N VAL A 701 -35.15 -20.42 8.19
CA VAL A 701 -34.87 -20.88 6.81
C VAL A 701 -34.77 -22.42 6.76
N VAL A 702 -34.08 -23.02 7.73
CA VAL A 702 -33.89 -24.48 7.80
C VAL A 702 -35.18 -25.21 8.16
N SER A 703 -35.96 -24.72 9.11
CA SER A 703 -37.23 -25.34 9.52
C SER A 703 -38.26 -25.34 8.38
N ARG A 704 -38.22 -24.33 7.51
CA ARG A 704 -39.09 -24.18 6.34
C ARG A 704 -38.66 -25.03 5.15
N ALA A 705 -37.49 -25.68 5.20
CA ALA A 705 -37.04 -26.63 4.18
C ALA A 705 -37.99 -27.83 4.04
N GLY A 706 -38.82 -28.11 5.05
CA GLY A 706 -39.85 -29.14 5.02
C GLY A 706 -41.14 -28.78 4.28
N ASP A 707 -41.39 -27.51 3.91
CA ASP A 707 -42.67 -27.08 3.33
C ASP A 707 -42.73 -27.21 1.80
N ILE A 708 -43.75 -27.91 1.31
CA ILE A 708 -43.90 -28.39 -0.09
C ILE A 708 -44.25 -27.28 -1.11
N ASN A 709 -44.56 -26.05 -0.67
CA ASN A 709 -45.28 -25.07 -1.50
C ASN A 709 -44.45 -23.90 -2.08
N CYS A 710 -43.11 -23.95 -2.11
CA CYS A 710 -42.36 -22.90 -2.84
C CYS A 710 -40.98 -23.34 -3.38
N HIS A 711 -40.94 -23.65 -4.67
CA HIS A 711 -39.70 -23.83 -5.45
C HIS A 711 -38.72 -22.64 -5.38
N ALA A 712 -39.20 -21.43 -5.09
CA ALA A 712 -38.34 -20.25 -4.89
C ALA A 712 -37.47 -20.35 -3.62
N LYS A 713 -37.85 -21.14 -2.61
CA LYS A 713 -37.13 -21.24 -1.33
C LYS A 713 -36.20 -22.44 -1.21
N GLU A 714 -36.32 -23.46 -2.07
CA GLU A 714 -35.36 -24.58 -2.15
C GLU A 714 -33.94 -24.05 -2.44
N ASN A 715 -33.82 -23.10 -3.37
CA ASN A 715 -32.55 -22.43 -3.66
C ASN A 715 -31.99 -21.62 -2.47
N LEU A 716 -32.84 -21.10 -1.58
CA LEU A 716 -32.39 -20.33 -0.42
C LEU A 716 -31.73 -21.24 0.62
N VAL A 717 -32.32 -22.40 0.91
CA VAL A 717 -31.73 -23.40 1.84
C VAL A 717 -30.40 -23.90 1.29
N PHE A 718 -30.33 -24.21 -0.01
CA PHE A 718 -29.06 -24.62 -0.63
C PHE A 718 -27.97 -23.55 -0.52
N LYS A 719 -28.28 -22.29 -0.83
CA LYS A 719 -27.35 -21.16 -0.68
C LYS A 719 -26.90 -20.96 0.77
N THR A 720 -27.84 -21.15 1.71
CA THR A 720 -27.59 -21.06 3.15
C THR A 720 -26.61 -22.13 3.59
N MET A 721 -26.84 -23.39 3.23
CA MET A 721 -25.93 -24.51 3.56
C MET A 721 -24.55 -24.32 2.94
N LYS A 722 -24.48 -23.78 1.72
CA LYS A 722 -23.21 -23.48 1.06
C LYS A 722 -22.40 -22.39 1.79
N SER A 723 -23.09 -21.43 2.39
CA SER A 723 -22.50 -20.27 3.07
C SER A 723 -22.38 -20.48 4.59
N LEU A 724 -22.72 -21.68 5.08
CA LEU A 724 -22.87 -21.97 6.50
C LEU A 724 -21.60 -21.66 7.30
N GLN A 725 -20.43 -21.94 6.72
CA GLN A 725 -19.12 -21.60 7.30
C GLN A 725 -19.04 -20.13 7.71
N TYR A 726 -19.34 -19.21 6.80
CA TYR A 726 -19.25 -17.77 7.07
C TYR A 726 -20.38 -17.28 7.99
N VAL A 727 -21.59 -17.81 7.84
CA VAL A 727 -22.70 -17.47 8.74
C VAL A 727 -22.36 -17.85 10.19
N MET A 728 -21.82 -19.06 10.42
CA MET A 728 -21.40 -19.51 11.75
C MET A 728 -20.19 -18.73 12.28
N ARG A 729 -19.27 -18.29 11.41
CA ARG A 729 -18.18 -17.36 11.79
C ARG A 729 -18.72 -16.04 12.32
N PHE A 730 -19.70 -15.43 11.65
CA PHE A 730 -20.36 -14.22 12.13
C PHE A 730 -21.06 -14.43 13.48
N VAL A 731 -21.81 -15.52 13.63
CA VAL A 731 -22.49 -15.88 14.89
C VAL A 731 -21.48 -16.02 16.03
N SER A 732 -20.43 -16.82 15.82
CA SER A 732 -19.42 -17.09 16.84
C SER A 732 -18.64 -15.83 17.21
N ARG A 733 -18.24 -15.02 16.22
CA ARG A 733 -17.56 -13.75 16.46
C ARG A 733 -18.45 -12.76 17.21
N SER A 734 -19.72 -12.63 16.83
CA SER A 734 -20.69 -11.77 17.50
C SER A 734 -20.84 -12.13 18.99
N ARG A 735 -20.92 -13.44 19.30
CA ARG A 735 -20.96 -13.94 20.68
C ARG A 735 -19.67 -13.65 21.45
N ILE A 736 -18.50 -13.86 20.86
CA ILE A 736 -17.21 -13.53 21.49
C ILE A 736 -17.14 -12.04 21.85
N LEU A 737 -17.60 -11.15 20.96
CA LEU A 737 -17.64 -9.72 21.22
C LEU A 737 -18.63 -9.37 22.34
N TYR A 738 -19.78 -10.01 22.37
CA TYR A 738 -20.75 -9.85 23.46
C TYR A 738 -20.16 -10.24 24.82
N MET A 739 -19.53 -11.42 24.91
CA MET A 739 -18.88 -11.91 26.13
C MET A 739 -17.75 -10.97 26.59
N ALA A 740 -17.02 -10.37 25.65
CA ALA A 740 -15.98 -9.40 25.96
C ALA A 740 -16.52 -8.07 26.54
N LEU A 741 -17.74 -7.66 26.15
CA LEU A 741 -18.39 -6.44 26.68
C LEU A 741 -19.08 -6.67 28.02
N TYR A 742 -19.62 -7.88 28.24
CA TYR A 742 -20.40 -8.22 29.44
C TYR A 742 -19.82 -9.45 30.16
N PRO A 743 -18.59 -9.38 30.71
CA PRO A 743 -17.97 -10.53 31.40
C PRO A 743 -18.65 -10.90 32.73
N GLU A 744 -19.49 -10.02 33.29
CA GLU A 744 -20.17 -10.21 34.58
C GLU A 744 -21.60 -10.76 34.45
N ILE A 745 -22.19 -10.71 33.26
CA ILE A 745 -23.51 -11.28 32.99
C ILE A 745 -23.25 -12.67 32.42
N ASP A 746 -23.87 -13.69 33.02
CA ASP A 746 -23.80 -15.06 32.56
C ASP A 746 -25.11 -15.45 31.83
N PRO A 747 -25.32 -15.03 30.57
CA PRO A 747 -26.37 -15.58 29.72
C PRO A 747 -25.79 -16.73 28.91
N GLU A 748 -25.09 -17.69 29.53
CA GLU A 748 -24.70 -18.94 28.87
C GLU A 748 -25.95 -19.70 28.36
N ASP A 749 -27.04 -19.75 29.15
CA ASP A 749 -28.23 -20.54 28.84
C ASP A 749 -29.00 -20.12 27.57
N GLU A 750 -29.34 -18.83 27.38
CA GLU A 750 -30.22 -18.43 26.26
C GLU A 750 -29.54 -18.57 24.88
N PHE A 751 -28.24 -18.28 24.81
CA PHE A 751 -27.47 -18.48 23.59
C PHE A 751 -27.30 -19.96 23.27
N GLU A 752 -26.90 -20.76 24.27
CA GLU A 752 -26.72 -22.19 24.08
C GLU A 752 -28.03 -22.88 23.70
N GLU A 753 -29.16 -22.51 24.32
CA GLU A 753 -30.49 -23.00 23.95
C GLU A 753 -30.85 -22.64 22.50
N SER A 754 -30.63 -21.39 22.09
CA SER A 754 -30.89 -20.95 20.72
C SER A 754 -30.03 -21.69 19.69
N LEU A 755 -28.75 -21.93 20.00
CA LEU A 755 -27.84 -22.67 19.13
C LEU A 755 -28.20 -24.16 19.09
N ARG A 756 -28.56 -24.75 20.23
CA ARG A 756 -29.05 -26.13 20.37
C ARG A 756 -30.28 -26.35 19.48
N ASP A 757 -31.23 -25.44 19.54
CA ASP A 757 -32.44 -25.43 18.73
C ASP A 757 -32.17 -25.36 17.21
N LEU A 758 -31.17 -24.55 16.82
CA LEU A 758 -30.74 -24.47 15.43
C LEU A 758 -30.11 -25.80 14.97
N LEU A 759 -29.21 -26.38 15.76
CA LEU A 759 -28.58 -27.66 15.44
C LEU A 759 -29.62 -28.79 15.36
N GLN A 760 -30.62 -28.80 16.24
CA GLN A 760 -31.76 -29.73 16.14
C GLN A 760 -32.57 -29.53 14.86
N SER A 761 -32.76 -28.29 14.41
CA SER A 761 -33.43 -28.00 13.14
C SER A 761 -32.64 -28.54 11.94
N ILE A 762 -31.31 -28.45 11.98
CA ILE A 762 -30.41 -29.06 10.98
C ILE A 762 -30.52 -30.59 11.02
N ILE A 763 -30.52 -31.21 12.21
CA ILE A 763 -30.72 -32.65 12.38
C ILE A 763 -32.05 -33.10 11.76
N PHE A 764 -33.13 -32.35 11.99
CA PHE A 764 -34.44 -32.66 11.43
C PHE A 764 -34.43 -32.61 9.88
N MET A 765 -33.78 -31.60 9.29
CA MET A 765 -33.58 -31.50 7.85
C MET A 765 -32.78 -32.69 7.30
N MET A 766 -31.72 -33.09 7.99
CA MET A 766 -30.88 -34.25 7.62
C MET A 766 -31.61 -35.59 7.75
N SER A 767 -32.58 -35.68 8.68
CA SER A 767 -33.40 -36.88 8.90
C SER A 767 -34.59 -37.00 7.92
N SER A 768 -34.79 -36.01 7.05
CA SER A 768 -35.92 -35.98 6.12
C SER A 768 -35.65 -36.85 4.89
N ASN A 769 -36.56 -37.79 4.58
CA ASN A 769 -36.47 -38.68 3.41
C ASN A 769 -37.11 -38.09 2.14
N LYS A 770 -37.11 -36.76 1.99
CA LYS A 770 -37.71 -36.08 0.82
C LYS A 770 -36.67 -35.91 -0.28
N ASP A 771 -36.96 -36.41 -1.49
CA ASP A 771 -36.04 -36.34 -2.65
C ASP A 771 -35.61 -34.90 -3.01
N GLY A 772 -36.44 -33.90 -2.72
CA GLY A 772 -36.14 -32.48 -2.96
C GLY A 772 -35.07 -31.86 -2.05
N LEU A 773 -34.65 -32.54 -0.97
CA LEU A 773 -33.67 -32.03 0.01
C LEU A 773 -32.26 -32.64 -0.14
N LEU A 774 -32.08 -33.61 -1.04
CA LEU A 774 -30.79 -34.32 -1.20
C LEU A 774 -29.63 -33.37 -1.51
N ARG A 775 -29.90 -32.31 -2.29
CA ARG A 775 -28.89 -31.32 -2.68
C ARG A 775 -28.45 -30.47 -1.50
N GLU A 776 -29.40 -30.08 -0.66
CA GLU A 776 -29.23 -29.27 0.56
C GLU A 776 -28.54 -30.07 1.66
N GLN A 777 -28.94 -31.34 1.85
CA GLN A 777 -28.28 -32.28 2.76
C GLN A 777 -26.82 -32.52 2.36
N GLY A 778 -26.56 -32.73 1.06
CA GLY A 778 -25.20 -32.86 0.53
C GLY A 778 -24.35 -31.60 0.74
N ALA A 779 -24.95 -30.42 0.60
CA ALA A 779 -24.26 -29.16 0.92
C ALA A 779 -23.95 -29.05 2.42
N CYS A 780 -24.91 -29.37 3.29
CA CYS A 780 -24.72 -29.38 4.74
C CYS A 780 -23.53 -30.28 5.13
N LEU A 781 -23.48 -31.52 4.65
CA LEU A 781 -22.37 -32.45 4.94
C LEU A 781 -21.02 -31.94 4.44
N LYS A 782 -20.99 -31.17 3.36
CA LYS A 782 -19.76 -30.60 2.81
C LYS A 782 -19.23 -29.41 3.63
N TYR A 783 -20.10 -28.51 4.10
CA TYR A 783 -19.70 -27.23 4.71
C TYR A 783 -19.88 -27.18 6.23
N LEU A 784 -20.66 -28.07 6.83
CA LEU A 784 -20.78 -28.16 8.29
C LEU A 784 -19.43 -28.47 8.98
N PRO A 785 -18.55 -29.35 8.46
CA PRO A 785 -17.26 -29.61 9.12
C PRO A 785 -16.37 -28.37 9.26
N SER A 786 -16.46 -27.39 8.34
CA SER A 786 -15.66 -26.17 8.42
C SER A 786 -16.18 -25.15 9.44
N THR A 787 -17.38 -25.34 10.00
CA THR A 787 -17.93 -24.48 11.05
C THR A 787 -17.51 -24.91 12.46
N ILE A 788 -17.08 -26.17 12.63
CA ILE A 788 -16.76 -26.77 13.93
C ILE A 788 -15.70 -25.96 14.70
N PRO A 789 -14.58 -25.51 14.11
CA PRO A 789 -13.58 -24.73 14.84
C PRO A 789 -14.14 -23.44 15.44
N ASP A 790 -15.07 -22.80 14.74
CA ASP A 790 -15.70 -21.54 15.16
C ASP A 790 -16.75 -21.79 16.27
N ILE A 791 -17.57 -22.83 16.13
CA ILE A 791 -18.58 -23.22 17.14
C ILE A 791 -17.92 -23.62 18.47
N LEU A 792 -16.79 -24.34 18.42
CA LEU A 792 -16.05 -24.78 19.61
C LEU A 792 -15.51 -23.61 20.47
N LEU A 793 -15.48 -22.38 19.93
CA LEU A 793 -15.09 -21.20 20.70
C LEU A 793 -16.21 -20.70 21.62
N VAL A 794 -17.47 -21.10 21.37
CA VAL A 794 -18.66 -20.52 22.01
C VAL A 794 -19.67 -21.55 22.50
N PHE A 795 -19.41 -22.84 22.34
CA PHE A 795 -20.36 -23.92 22.68
C PHE A 795 -19.64 -25.16 23.22
N ASP A 796 -20.29 -25.93 24.09
CA ASP A 796 -19.68 -27.11 24.71
C ASP A 796 -19.30 -28.22 23.70
N HIS A 797 -18.05 -28.66 23.80
CA HIS A 797 -17.45 -29.70 22.98
C HIS A 797 -18.11 -31.08 23.11
N ARG A 798 -18.62 -31.47 24.29
CA ARG A 798 -19.22 -32.80 24.48
C ARG A 798 -20.60 -32.84 23.86
N GLU A 799 -21.34 -31.77 24.03
CA GLU A 799 -22.68 -31.66 23.47
C GLU A 799 -22.67 -31.55 21.94
N LEU A 800 -21.80 -30.69 21.39
CA LEU A 800 -21.63 -30.57 19.94
C LEU A 800 -21.31 -31.94 19.32
N ARG A 801 -20.43 -32.71 19.96
CA ARG A 801 -20.12 -34.09 19.53
C ARG A 801 -21.36 -34.96 19.47
N SER A 802 -22.20 -34.95 20.51
CA SER A 802 -23.42 -35.76 20.56
C SER A 802 -24.38 -35.41 19.43
N MET A 803 -24.52 -34.12 19.08
CA MET A 803 -25.39 -33.70 17.98
C MET A 803 -24.83 -34.05 16.61
N LEU A 804 -23.53 -33.85 16.41
CA LEU A 804 -22.88 -34.17 15.13
C LEU A 804 -22.90 -35.67 14.83
N GLN A 805 -22.85 -36.55 15.84
CA GLN A 805 -23.04 -37.99 15.66
C GLN A 805 -24.40 -38.30 15.02
N ILE A 806 -25.47 -37.64 15.48
CA ILE A 806 -26.82 -37.79 14.93
C ILE A 806 -26.88 -37.27 13.48
N VAL A 807 -26.24 -36.12 13.18
CA VAL A 807 -26.20 -35.54 11.83
C VAL A 807 -25.55 -36.47 10.80
N VAL A 808 -24.48 -37.17 11.19
CA VAL A 808 -23.72 -38.06 10.29
C VAL A 808 -24.29 -39.50 10.29
N GLY A 809 -25.26 -39.80 11.15
CA GLY A 809 -25.87 -41.12 11.27
C GLY A 809 -24.95 -42.18 11.90
N LEU A 810 -24.10 -41.76 12.85
CA LEU A 810 -23.16 -42.62 13.59
C LEU A 810 -23.66 -42.98 14.99
#